data_AF-A0A958EDD4-F1
#
_entry.id   AF-A0A958EDD4-F1
#
_cell.length_a   1.000
_cell.length_b   1.000
_cell.length_c   1.000
_cell.angle_alpha   90.00
_cell.angle_beta   90.00
_cell.angle_gamma   90.00
#
_symmetry.space_group_name_H-M   'P 1'
#
loop_
_entity.id
_entity.type
_entity.pdbx_description
1 polymer ?
#
loop_
_entity_poly.entity_id
_entity_poly.type
_entity_poly.pdbx_seq_one_letter_code
_entity_poly.pdbx_strand_id
1 'polypeptide(L)'
;MHDKELCFGLVKFLDYEKNGFGFIHSARSETQPCEGDVFFRVKDAFQNPHQYFEGVPVSFRLEKREEGLRGRKVELISESRPELWRKTLTACWDFPIALTILEDLLRRKVDFDQSELEASCRVIIQRKRFDLLAQFSQTQQERINEILIDTFEMVNPNDLLNLARIDAFRGLVTHLLAKWDFRQSGNSVQLIQKLIEDETLASLVPENFSVNIIRTFSNLDFSLQLAISRFLNSQELLEKCLIEVKWDSKTILLADAFLSANSFEDNHRLERIWQMIVNPLLDDLSDFPVAVQLKMVELANDPEISGIILNQVQIQSVSDLEIVLHFFRKNGKNYGDLQGVTTGILQFLHSNPTETRHLSKEHLRYFVDKLPEVSPSQLSLFFQLPAILLISLLEIITEENLLIETINNLDLIGHQEFNILAQTIQSKSLPRSKLATFEKKLFAHFSKLDRDERLKWLQIFPNEMYAEQYFVDFEFPDMARSLPHCSFYHELDKIEAGSHDLQETFERLAGKQSQEGKGVVWRAFLGRISANDCAQLNHILKELPEHYQADLIRYWAYSVYHGKFSTADLKNQLTQIQFTELNASILQAILLSGEKSFEDFKIALNTSFYVSIKSLKSFKPTIENLLKTCDGRKFYKGDIGYDYRGKYVSFGGSFWLEQDSNHPLCPSGFCEGNFWKEEPFFNKDRNEYTQKKYPSFWCRGRICSKPNREADFDLPPHQWTLCEILPAIGIITSNNPQKDIHRIYARYAGWANRMNEILNRLECRACKNLLRPEPFEPKRVGFYAVPLFKCSNQECSQFEEIVRLTHCLNPDCSGENNHIIDSRDCPRCHNNWLVCQDCHACCKEHHDKKIASCPKCGEILSQNRDFWKCQNKSCGHSLGEKSMIILKKFWNKSVDYQNRFIE
;
A
#
# COMPACT_ATOMS: atom_id res chain seq x y z
N MET A 1 -28.57 -33.35 12.23
CA MET A 1 -29.84 -32.66 11.92
C MET A 1 -30.97 -33.67 11.90
N HIS A 2 -31.94 -33.54 12.80
CA HIS A 2 -33.15 -34.36 12.79
C HIS A 2 -34.12 -33.80 11.74
N ASP A 3 -34.86 -34.67 11.04
CA ASP A 3 -35.78 -34.39 9.90
C ASP A 3 -36.98 -33.43 10.20
N LYS A 4 -36.92 -32.69 11.32
CA LYS A 4 -37.96 -31.78 11.82
C LYS A 4 -37.41 -30.46 12.35
N GLU A 5 -36.09 -30.26 12.33
CA GLU A 5 -35.46 -29.05 12.86
C GLU A 5 -35.87 -27.84 12.00
N LEU A 6 -36.26 -26.76 12.66
CA LEU A 6 -36.56 -25.50 12.00
C LEU A 6 -35.23 -24.85 11.62
N CYS A 7 -35.12 -24.47 10.36
CA CYS A 7 -33.95 -23.85 9.78
C CYS A 7 -34.32 -22.49 9.18
N PHE A 8 -33.31 -21.66 9.03
CA PHE A 8 -33.40 -20.30 8.49
C PHE A 8 -32.36 -20.11 7.40
N GLY A 9 -32.64 -19.26 6.41
CA GLY A 9 -31.69 -18.97 5.34
C GLY A 9 -32.21 -17.88 4.42
N LEU A 10 -31.42 -17.54 3.41
CA LEU A 10 -31.75 -16.50 2.42
C LEU A 10 -32.07 -17.17 1.09
N VAL A 11 -33.17 -16.77 0.45
CA VAL A 11 -33.49 -17.24 -0.90
C VAL A 11 -32.39 -16.75 -1.85
N LYS A 12 -31.73 -17.68 -2.54
CA LYS A 12 -30.74 -17.39 -3.59
C LYS A 12 -31.44 -17.05 -4.90
N PHE A 13 -32.41 -17.89 -5.27
CA PHE A 13 -33.34 -17.63 -6.37
C PHE A 13 -34.52 -18.60 -6.30
N LEU A 14 -35.61 -18.27 -6.98
CA LEU A 14 -36.74 -19.15 -7.27
C LEU A 14 -37.17 -18.96 -8.72
N ASP A 15 -37.04 -20.00 -9.55
CA ASP A 15 -37.53 -20.00 -10.93
C ASP A 15 -38.89 -20.71 -10.98
N TYR A 16 -39.94 -20.01 -10.53
CA TYR A 16 -41.28 -20.60 -10.45
C TYR A 16 -41.95 -20.77 -11.82
N GLU A 17 -41.55 -20.00 -12.85
CA GLU A 17 -42.19 -20.02 -14.17
C GLU A 17 -41.69 -21.17 -15.06
N LYS A 18 -40.39 -21.44 -15.05
CA LYS A 18 -39.82 -22.45 -15.95
C LYS A 18 -39.63 -23.79 -15.28
N ASN A 19 -39.07 -23.77 -14.07
CA ASN A 19 -38.51 -24.97 -13.46
C ASN A 19 -39.21 -25.37 -12.15
N GLY A 20 -39.96 -24.45 -11.53
CA GLY A 20 -40.73 -24.72 -10.32
C GLY A 20 -39.88 -25.00 -9.08
N PHE A 21 -38.63 -24.54 -9.03
CA PHE A 21 -37.73 -24.73 -7.89
C PHE A 21 -36.81 -23.53 -7.63
N GLY A 22 -36.28 -23.47 -6.41
CA GLY A 22 -35.32 -22.48 -5.96
C GLY A 22 -34.29 -23.07 -5.00
N PHE A 23 -33.36 -22.22 -4.56
CA PHE A 23 -32.36 -22.56 -3.56
C PHE A 23 -32.35 -21.53 -2.43
N ILE A 24 -32.03 -22.00 -1.24
CA ILE A 24 -31.82 -21.20 -0.04
C ILE A 24 -30.35 -21.35 0.34
N HIS A 25 -29.62 -20.24 0.39
CA HIS A 25 -28.22 -20.23 0.82
C HIS A 25 -28.10 -19.74 2.26
N SER A 26 -26.90 -19.93 2.85
CA SER A 26 -26.63 -19.58 4.25
C SER A 26 -27.63 -20.24 5.22
N ALA A 27 -28.06 -21.46 4.87
CA ALA A 27 -29.02 -22.22 5.63
C ALA A 27 -28.44 -22.66 6.98
N ARG A 28 -29.20 -22.52 8.07
CA ARG A 28 -28.75 -22.89 9.42
C ARG A 28 -29.92 -23.33 10.29
N SER A 29 -29.67 -24.32 11.14
CA SER A 29 -30.55 -24.72 12.25
C SER A 29 -30.16 -23.98 13.54
N GLU A 30 -31.00 -24.05 14.58
CA GLU A 30 -30.66 -23.45 15.89
C GLU A 30 -29.29 -23.91 16.43
N THR A 31 -28.87 -25.14 16.09
CA THR A 31 -27.65 -25.75 16.65
C THR A 31 -26.47 -25.78 15.68
N GLN A 32 -26.70 -25.89 14.37
CA GLN A 32 -25.64 -26.15 13.38
C GLN A 32 -25.90 -25.51 12.00
N PRO A 33 -24.86 -24.99 11.32
CA PRO A 33 -24.97 -24.56 9.93
C PRO A 33 -25.28 -25.75 8.99
N CYS A 34 -26.03 -25.51 7.93
CA CYS A 34 -26.26 -26.52 6.88
C CYS A 34 -25.09 -26.50 5.90
N GLU A 35 -24.53 -27.67 5.60
CA GLU A 35 -23.49 -27.81 4.57
C GLU A 35 -24.13 -27.72 3.16
N GLY A 36 -24.06 -26.53 2.57
CA GLY A 36 -24.46 -26.27 1.19
C GLY A 36 -25.82 -25.57 1.01
N ASP A 37 -26.18 -25.32 -0.25
CA ASP A 37 -27.45 -24.71 -0.61
C ASP A 37 -28.60 -25.71 -0.41
N VAL A 38 -29.72 -25.23 0.15
CA VAL A 38 -30.92 -26.03 0.40
C VAL A 38 -31.91 -25.83 -0.74
N PHE A 39 -32.21 -26.91 -1.46
CA PHE A 39 -33.15 -26.92 -2.57
C PHE A 39 -34.61 -26.87 -2.07
N PHE A 40 -35.49 -26.12 -2.72
CA PHE A 40 -36.94 -26.19 -2.45
C PHE A 40 -37.77 -26.05 -3.73
N ARG A 41 -38.95 -26.67 -3.77
CA ARG A 41 -39.88 -26.56 -4.91
C ARG A 41 -40.97 -25.53 -4.62
N VAL A 42 -41.64 -25.05 -5.66
CA VAL A 42 -42.82 -24.17 -5.53
C VAL A 42 -43.89 -24.77 -4.62
N LYS A 43 -44.11 -26.09 -4.68
CA LYS A 43 -45.04 -26.79 -3.77
C LYS A 43 -44.60 -26.87 -2.31
N ASP A 44 -43.31 -26.60 -2.05
CA ASP A 44 -42.78 -26.53 -0.69
C ASP A 44 -42.89 -25.12 -0.11
N ALA A 45 -43.14 -24.09 -0.96
CA ALA A 45 -43.39 -22.72 -0.55
C ALA A 45 -44.81 -22.55 0.02
N PHE A 46 -44.92 -21.88 1.16
CA PHE A 46 -46.20 -21.68 1.86
C PHE A 46 -46.95 -20.43 1.38
N GLN A 47 -46.22 -19.38 0.99
CA GLN A 47 -46.78 -18.15 0.44
C GLN A 47 -46.69 -18.09 -1.08
N ASN A 48 -47.15 -16.97 -1.67
CA ASN A 48 -47.13 -16.77 -3.11
C ASN A 48 -45.67 -16.83 -3.64
N PRO A 49 -45.37 -17.69 -4.64
CA PRO A 49 -44.03 -17.83 -5.21
C PRO A 49 -43.39 -16.52 -5.67
N HIS A 50 -44.18 -15.52 -6.11
CA HIS A 50 -43.66 -14.21 -6.52
C HIS A 50 -42.97 -13.42 -5.39
N GLN A 51 -43.16 -13.82 -4.13
CA GLN A 51 -42.60 -13.15 -2.97
C GLN A 51 -41.23 -13.70 -2.55
N TYR A 52 -40.75 -14.79 -3.16
CA TYR A 52 -39.46 -15.41 -2.87
C TYR A 52 -38.39 -14.93 -3.85
N PHE A 53 -38.04 -13.65 -3.78
CA PHE A 53 -36.93 -13.08 -4.55
C PHE A 53 -35.59 -13.24 -3.81
N GLU A 54 -34.49 -13.00 -4.53
CA GLU A 54 -33.14 -13.12 -3.98
C GLU A 54 -32.95 -12.22 -2.75
N GLY A 55 -32.32 -12.78 -1.71
CA GLY A 55 -32.05 -12.11 -0.44
C GLY A 55 -33.20 -12.11 0.57
N VAL A 56 -34.34 -12.72 0.25
CA VAL A 56 -35.48 -12.78 1.19
C VAL A 56 -35.23 -13.84 2.27
N PRO A 57 -35.37 -13.50 3.56
CA PRO A 57 -35.23 -14.47 4.64
C PRO A 57 -36.42 -15.42 4.69
N VAL A 58 -36.11 -16.71 4.80
CA VAL A 58 -37.10 -17.80 4.89
C VAL A 58 -36.79 -18.70 6.07
N SER A 59 -37.87 -19.25 6.65
CA SER A 59 -37.80 -20.38 7.57
C SER A 59 -38.30 -21.63 6.86
N PHE A 60 -37.72 -22.79 7.17
CA PHE A 60 -38.08 -24.05 6.53
C PHE A 60 -37.72 -25.22 7.42
N ARG A 61 -38.27 -26.40 7.13
CA ARG A 61 -37.85 -27.66 7.75
C ARG A 61 -36.92 -28.41 6.81
N LEU A 62 -35.76 -28.79 7.31
CA LEU A 62 -34.77 -29.51 6.52
C LEU A 62 -35.16 -30.99 6.39
N GLU A 63 -35.09 -31.51 5.18
CA GLU A 63 -35.26 -32.93 4.84
C GLU A 63 -34.03 -33.38 4.04
N LYS A 64 -33.36 -34.45 4.49
CA LYS A 64 -32.22 -35.02 3.75
C LYS A 64 -32.73 -36.02 2.70
N ARG A 65 -32.32 -35.87 1.45
CA ARG A 65 -32.62 -36.78 0.34
C ARG A 65 -31.35 -37.27 -0.35
N GLU A 66 -31.47 -38.28 -1.20
CA GLU A 66 -30.39 -38.73 -2.08
C GLU A 66 -29.88 -37.60 -3.00
N GLU A 67 -30.76 -36.70 -3.42
CA GLU A 67 -30.46 -35.53 -4.27
C GLU A 67 -29.81 -34.35 -3.51
N GLY A 68 -29.66 -34.44 -2.18
CA GLY A 68 -29.13 -33.37 -1.33
C GLY A 68 -30.10 -32.87 -0.26
N LEU A 69 -29.87 -31.66 0.24
CA LEU A 69 -30.68 -31.02 1.28
C LEU A 69 -31.92 -30.36 0.67
N ARG A 70 -33.10 -30.70 1.18
CA ARG A 70 -34.37 -30.11 0.75
C ARG A 70 -35.05 -29.31 1.87
N GLY A 71 -35.48 -28.10 1.55
CA GLY A 71 -36.34 -27.28 2.40
C GLY A 71 -37.80 -27.61 2.15
N ARG A 72 -38.53 -28.01 3.21
CA ARG A 72 -39.98 -28.18 3.20
C ARG A 72 -40.65 -27.08 4.02
N LYS A 73 -41.91 -26.77 3.67
CA LYS A 73 -42.69 -25.72 4.35
C LYS A 73 -41.88 -24.42 4.43
N VAL A 74 -41.37 -24.00 3.29
CA VAL A 74 -40.57 -22.79 3.16
C VAL A 74 -41.52 -21.62 3.34
N GLU A 75 -41.48 -21.02 4.52
CA GLU A 75 -42.27 -19.86 4.89
C GLU A 75 -41.38 -18.63 4.79
N LEU A 76 -41.83 -17.61 4.06
CA LEU A 76 -41.27 -16.27 4.21
C LEU A 76 -41.31 -15.93 5.69
N ILE A 77 -40.20 -15.46 6.24
CA ILE A 77 -40.23 -14.86 7.57
C ILE A 77 -40.95 -13.52 7.37
N SER A 78 -42.29 -13.56 7.44
CA SER A 78 -43.14 -12.43 7.08
C SER A 78 -43.30 -11.47 8.24
N GLU A 79 -43.90 -10.32 7.95
CA GLU A 79 -44.03 -9.20 8.89
C GLU A 79 -44.85 -9.52 10.15
N SER A 80 -45.67 -10.57 10.08
CA SER A 80 -46.67 -10.94 11.09
C SER A 80 -46.16 -11.81 12.24
N ARG A 81 -44.87 -12.20 12.30
CA ARG A 81 -44.33 -13.06 13.38
C ARG A 81 -42.99 -12.57 13.97
N PRO A 82 -42.99 -11.47 14.75
CA PRO A 82 -41.77 -10.90 15.34
C PRO A 82 -40.98 -11.90 16.21
N GLU A 83 -41.66 -12.82 16.89
CA GLU A 83 -41.00 -13.84 17.71
C GLU A 83 -40.09 -14.79 16.92
N LEU A 84 -40.41 -15.05 15.66
CA LEU A 84 -39.58 -15.89 14.82
C LEU A 84 -38.31 -15.16 14.39
N TRP A 85 -38.42 -13.86 14.06
CA TRP A 85 -37.26 -13.00 13.77
C TRP A 85 -36.32 -12.90 14.96
N ARG A 86 -36.87 -12.70 16.17
CA ARG A 86 -36.12 -12.65 17.43
C ARG A 86 -35.33 -13.94 17.72
N LYS A 87 -35.98 -15.10 17.59
CA LYS A 87 -35.32 -16.41 17.71
C LYS A 87 -34.25 -16.62 16.64
N THR A 88 -34.50 -16.16 15.43
CA THR A 88 -33.52 -16.27 14.33
C THR A 88 -32.30 -15.38 14.60
N LEU A 89 -32.51 -14.17 15.12
CA LEU A 89 -31.43 -13.24 15.46
C LEU A 89 -30.48 -13.83 16.50
N THR A 90 -31.03 -14.40 17.57
CA THR A 90 -30.24 -15.04 18.65
C THR A 90 -29.54 -16.31 18.17
N ALA A 91 -30.18 -17.11 17.32
CA ALA A 91 -29.60 -18.36 16.80
C ALA A 91 -28.56 -18.18 15.68
N CYS A 92 -28.59 -17.07 14.94
CA CYS A 92 -27.82 -16.89 13.70
C CYS A 92 -27.03 -15.58 13.64
N TRP A 93 -26.71 -14.95 14.78
CA TRP A 93 -26.05 -13.63 14.86
C TRP A 93 -24.74 -13.55 14.05
N ASP A 94 -24.02 -14.65 13.88
CA ASP A 94 -22.76 -14.77 13.15
C ASP A 94 -22.93 -14.85 11.61
N PHE A 95 -24.17 -14.95 11.11
CA PHE A 95 -24.46 -15.16 9.68
C PHE A 95 -24.94 -13.87 8.98
N PRO A 96 -24.79 -13.78 7.63
CA PRO A 96 -25.21 -12.59 6.88
C PRO A 96 -26.70 -12.22 7.06
N ILE A 97 -27.56 -13.23 7.26
CA ILE A 97 -29.01 -13.04 7.44
C ILE A 97 -29.36 -12.22 8.69
N ALA A 98 -28.55 -12.30 9.74
CA ALA A 98 -28.84 -11.63 11.00
C ALA A 98 -28.86 -10.11 10.88
N LEU A 99 -28.06 -9.53 9.96
CA LEU A 99 -28.09 -8.09 9.71
C LEU A 99 -29.43 -7.66 9.09
N THR A 100 -29.91 -8.39 8.08
CA THR A 100 -31.21 -8.13 7.45
C THR A 100 -32.35 -8.28 8.46
N ILE A 101 -32.26 -9.26 9.35
CA ILE A 101 -33.18 -9.49 10.47
C ILE A 101 -33.20 -8.32 11.44
N LEU A 102 -32.02 -7.88 11.86
CA LEU A 102 -31.88 -6.78 12.79
C LEU A 102 -32.42 -5.47 12.21
N GLU A 103 -32.09 -5.14 10.95
CA GLU A 103 -32.58 -3.93 10.29
C GLU A 103 -34.12 -3.89 10.20
N ASP A 104 -34.75 -5.02 9.93
CA ASP A 104 -36.21 -5.10 9.84
C ASP A 104 -36.88 -4.99 11.23
N LEU A 105 -36.32 -5.65 12.25
CA LEU A 105 -36.79 -5.52 13.64
C LEU A 105 -36.66 -4.08 14.16
N LEU A 106 -35.55 -3.41 13.86
CA LEU A 106 -35.30 -2.01 14.24
C LEU A 106 -36.26 -1.06 13.53
N ARG A 107 -36.47 -1.23 12.21
CA ARG A 107 -37.45 -0.44 11.45
C ARG A 107 -38.85 -0.49 12.06
N ARG A 108 -39.19 -1.61 12.69
CA ARG A 108 -40.49 -1.85 13.36
C ARG A 108 -40.54 -1.43 14.82
N LYS A 109 -39.43 -0.93 15.38
CA LYS A 109 -39.32 -0.52 16.79
C LYS A 109 -39.74 -1.64 17.74
N VAL A 110 -39.30 -2.87 17.45
CA VAL A 110 -39.59 -4.04 18.29
C VAL A 110 -38.78 -3.94 19.58
N ASP A 111 -39.40 -4.25 20.72
CA ASP A 111 -38.68 -4.30 22.00
C ASP A 111 -37.85 -5.58 22.16
N PHE A 112 -36.53 -5.44 22.28
CA PHE A 112 -35.59 -6.54 22.46
C PHE A 112 -35.40 -6.88 23.95
N ASP A 113 -35.36 -8.17 24.27
CA ASP A 113 -34.89 -8.65 25.57
C ASP A 113 -33.35 -8.64 25.68
N GLN A 114 -32.80 -8.98 26.85
CA GLN A 114 -31.36 -8.94 27.09
C GLN A 114 -30.57 -9.83 26.12
N SER A 115 -31.03 -11.07 25.88
CA SER A 115 -30.35 -12.02 24.99
C SER A 115 -30.41 -11.58 23.53
N GLU A 116 -31.52 -10.96 23.13
CA GLU A 116 -31.71 -10.41 21.79
C GLU A 116 -30.85 -9.15 21.57
N LEU A 117 -30.69 -8.30 22.59
CA LEU A 117 -29.78 -7.15 22.56
C LEU A 117 -28.32 -7.60 22.43
N GLU A 118 -27.90 -8.62 23.17
CA GLU A 118 -26.54 -9.19 23.07
C GLU A 118 -26.26 -9.73 21.66
N ALA A 119 -27.19 -10.50 21.09
CA ALA A 119 -27.08 -10.98 19.72
C ALA A 119 -27.02 -9.83 18.71
N SER A 120 -27.85 -8.80 18.89
CA SER A 120 -27.86 -7.59 18.04
C SER A 120 -26.53 -6.86 18.07
N CYS A 121 -25.95 -6.68 19.26
CA CYS A 121 -24.64 -6.05 19.43
C CYS A 121 -23.55 -6.82 18.68
N ARG A 122 -23.53 -8.15 18.80
CA ARG A 122 -22.56 -8.99 18.08
C ARG A 122 -22.69 -8.85 16.56
N VAL A 123 -23.91 -8.83 16.03
CA VAL A 123 -24.17 -8.59 14.59
C VAL A 123 -23.61 -7.24 14.16
N ILE A 124 -23.92 -6.18 14.91
CA ILE A 124 -23.51 -4.81 14.59
C ILE A 124 -21.99 -4.67 14.58
N ILE A 125 -21.31 -5.21 15.60
CA ILE A 125 -19.85 -5.19 15.73
C ILE A 125 -19.21 -5.96 14.57
N GLN A 126 -19.63 -7.22 14.35
CA GLN A 126 -19.05 -8.08 13.31
C GLN A 126 -19.24 -7.51 11.90
N ARG A 127 -20.34 -6.79 11.67
CA ARG A 127 -20.69 -6.19 10.36
C ARG A 127 -20.29 -4.73 10.24
N LYS A 128 -19.74 -4.12 11.30
CA LYS A 128 -19.36 -2.70 11.34
C LYS A 128 -20.51 -1.75 10.98
N ARG A 129 -21.73 -2.05 11.43
CA ARG A 129 -22.97 -1.28 11.15
C ARG A 129 -23.46 -0.49 12.37
N PHE A 130 -22.56 0.31 12.94
CA PHE A 130 -22.82 1.09 14.16
C PHE A 130 -23.98 2.09 14.00
N ASP A 131 -24.30 2.50 12.77
CA ASP A 131 -25.46 3.32 12.44
C ASP A 131 -26.80 2.73 12.93
N LEU A 132 -26.89 1.40 13.06
CA LEU A 132 -28.08 0.72 13.54
C LEU A 132 -28.32 0.93 15.04
N LEU A 133 -27.28 1.22 15.83
CA LEU A 133 -27.42 1.42 17.27
C LEU A 133 -28.30 2.63 17.61
N ALA A 134 -28.29 3.66 16.76
CA ALA A 134 -29.13 4.85 16.94
C ALA A 134 -30.63 4.57 16.76
N GLN A 135 -31.01 3.41 16.22
CA GLN A 135 -32.42 3.06 15.97
C GLN A 135 -33.10 2.37 17.16
N PHE A 136 -32.34 1.94 18.16
CA PHE A 136 -32.89 1.38 19.41
C PHE A 136 -33.55 2.47 20.25
N SER A 137 -34.51 2.09 21.09
CA SER A 137 -35.11 3.01 22.05
C SER A 137 -34.09 3.47 23.09
N GLN A 138 -34.31 4.62 23.74
CA GLN A 138 -33.38 5.17 24.75
C GLN A 138 -33.10 4.16 25.88
N THR A 139 -34.13 3.47 26.38
CA THR A 139 -33.99 2.42 27.41
C THR A 139 -33.16 1.22 26.93
N GLN A 140 -33.23 0.88 25.65
CA GLN A 140 -32.41 -0.18 25.06
C GLN A 140 -30.97 0.28 24.84
N GLN A 141 -30.75 1.55 24.47
CA GLN A 141 -29.41 2.12 24.31
C GLN A 141 -28.62 2.07 25.63
N GLU A 142 -29.28 2.33 26.77
CA GLU A 142 -28.66 2.20 28.11
C GLU A 142 -28.18 0.75 28.36
N ARG A 143 -29.02 -0.24 28.08
CA ARG A 143 -28.66 -1.66 28.20
C ARG A 143 -27.59 -2.10 27.21
N ILE A 144 -27.65 -1.60 25.98
CA ILE A 144 -26.62 -1.82 24.95
C ILE A 144 -25.29 -1.29 25.46
N ASN A 145 -25.25 -0.12 26.09
CA ASN A 145 -24.00 0.40 26.66
C ASN A 145 -23.41 -0.58 27.68
N GLU A 146 -24.20 -1.15 28.57
CA GLU A 146 -23.75 -2.18 29.51
C GLU A 146 -23.20 -3.42 28.79
N ILE A 147 -23.92 -3.96 27.82
CA ILE A 147 -23.49 -5.12 27.01
C ILE A 147 -22.19 -4.82 26.26
N LEU A 148 -22.09 -3.64 25.65
CA LEU A 148 -20.93 -3.25 24.88
C LEU A 148 -19.72 -3.10 25.79
N ILE A 149 -19.86 -2.52 26.98
CA ILE A 149 -18.76 -2.43 27.97
C ILE A 149 -18.19 -3.81 28.30
N ASP A 150 -19.04 -4.82 28.46
CA ASP A 150 -18.61 -6.18 28.81
C ASP A 150 -18.09 -6.98 27.60
N THR A 151 -18.50 -6.63 26.39
CA THR A 151 -18.14 -7.35 25.15
C THR A 151 -16.93 -6.71 24.42
N PHE A 152 -16.66 -5.42 24.65
CA PHE A 152 -15.67 -4.59 23.92
C PHE A 152 -14.22 -4.76 24.40
N GLU A 153 -13.78 -5.96 24.80
CA GLU A 153 -12.39 -6.15 25.23
C GLU A 153 -11.34 -5.96 24.10
N MET A 154 -11.74 -5.85 22.82
CA MET A 154 -10.80 -5.70 21.69
C MET A 154 -11.37 -4.88 20.52
N VAL A 155 -11.52 -3.57 20.69
CA VAL A 155 -12.06 -2.73 19.61
C VAL A 155 -10.98 -1.95 18.90
N ASN A 156 -10.98 -2.08 17.58
CA ASN A 156 -10.11 -1.32 16.69
C ASN A 156 -10.44 0.17 16.87
N PRO A 157 -9.45 1.08 16.96
CA PRO A 157 -9.68 2.51 17.14
C PRO A 157 -10.64 3.15 16.11
N ASN A 158 -10.73 2.60 14.89
CA ASN A 158 -11.68 3.07 13.88
C ASN A 158 -13.15 2.83 14.28
N ASP A 159 -13.43 1.77 15.03
CA ASP A 159 -14.78 1.46 15.49
C ASP A 159 -15.18 2.38 16.66
N LEU A 160 -14.24 2.75 17.55
CA LEU A 160 -14.45 3.79 18.55
C LEU A 160 -14.79 5.15 17.92
N LEU A 161 -14.11 5.49 16.82
CA LEU A 161 -14.41 6.72 16.09
C LEU A 161 -15.82 6.69 15.47
N ASN A 162 -16.22 5.56 14.89
CA ASN A 162 -17.57 5.41 14.35
C ASN A 162 -18.65 5.53 15.43
N LEU A 163 -18.39 5.01 16.64
CA LEU A 163 -19.28 5.17 17.79
C LEU A 163 -19.30 6.62 18.31
N ALA A 164 -18.16 7.30 18.36
CA ALA A 164 -18.03 8.68 18.83
C ALA A 164 -18.87 9.68 18.01
N ARG A 165 -19.09 9.36 16.72
CA ARG A 165 -19.92 10.16 15.81
C ARG A 165 -21.43 10.02 16.06
N ILE A 166 -21.84 9.09 16.90
CA ILE A 166 -23.25 8.89 17.27
C ILE A 166 -23.45 9.44 18.69
N ASP A 167 -24.18 10.56 18.80
CA ASP A 167 -24.32 11.29 20.07
C ASP A 167 -24.77 10.43 21.26
N ALA A 168 -25.66 9.47 21.02
CA ALA A 168 -26.15 8.54 22.04
C ALA A 168 -25.06 7.64 22.66
N PHE A 169 -23.93 7.44 21.97
CA PHE A 169 -22.84 6.55 22.38
C PHE A 169 -21.59 7.31 22.87
N ARG A 170 -21.62 8.65 22.91
CA ARG A 170 -20.50 9.44 23.44
C ARG A 170 -20.11 9.02 24.86
N GLY A 171 -21.09 8.79 25.73
CA GLY A 171 -20.85 8.33 27.11
C GLY A 171 -20.19 6.95 27.18
N LEU A 172 -20.58 6.03 26.29
CA LEU A 172 -19.95 4.71 26.16
C LEU A 172 -18.48 4.85 25.72
N VAL A 173 -18.23 5.67 24.70
CA VAL A 173 -16.86 5.91 24.21
C VAL A 173 -15.98 6.50 25.32
N THR A 174 -16.48 7.49 26.07
CA THR A 174 -15.75 8.05 27.23
C THR A 174 -15.45 6.96 28.27
N HIS A 175 -16.40 6.07 28.57
CA HIS A 175 -16.17 4.97 29.52
C HIS A 175 -15.16 3.93 29.01
N LEU A 176 -15.21 3.59 27.72
CA LEU A 176 -14.25 2.68 27.09
C LEU A 176 -12.84 3.29 27.10
N LEU A 177 -12.71 4.58 26.80
CA LEU A 177 -11.44 5.31 26.91
C LEU A 177 -10.93 5.30 28.36
N ALA A 178 -11.79 5.56 29.35
CA ALA A 178 -11.42 5.54 30.78
C ALA A 178 -10.81 4.20 31.23
N LYS A 179 -11.24 3.09 30.62
CA LYS A 179 -10.78 1.73 30.91
C LYS A 179 -9.68 1.21 29.97
N TRP A 180 -9.22 2.01 29.02
CA TRP A 180 -8.27 1.58 27.99
C TRP A 180 -6.93 1.13 28.60
N ASP A 181 -6.50 -0.09 28.30
CA ASP A 181 -5.22 -0.64 28.77
C ASP A 181 -4.13 -0.42 27.71
N PHE A 182 -3.24 0.54 27.99
CA PHE A 182 -2.13 0.90 27.12
C PHE A 182 -1.05 -0.18 26.95
N ARG A 183 -1.13 -1.30 27.70
CA ARG A 183 -0.22 -2.44 27.53
C ARG A 183 -0.44 -3.20 26.22
N GLN A 184 -1.57 -3.00 25.53
CA GLN A 184 -1.80 -3.52 24.17
C GLN A 184 -1.27 -2.53 23.12
N SER A 185 0.04 -2.60 22.83
CA SER A 185 0.76 -1.57 22.07
C SER A 185 0.19 -1.28 20.66
N GLY A 186 -0.18 -2.31 19.90
CA GLY A 186 -0.64 -2.16 18.51
C GLY A 186 -1.91 -1.31 18.34
N ASN A 187 -2.92 -1.52 19.18
CA ASN A 187 -4.16 -0.74 19.12
C ASN A 187 -4.02 0.62 19.81
N SER A 188 -3.13 0.74 20.79
CA SER A 188 -2.92 1.98 21.55
C SER A 188 -2.24 3.07 20.71
N VAL A 189 -1.26 2.72 19.87
CA VAL A 189 -0.64 3.68 18.94
C VAL A 189 -1.67 4.21 17.94
N GLN A 190 -2.46 3.31 17.35
CA GLN A 190 -3.52 3.69 16.42
C GLN A 190 -4.59 4.57 17.09
N LEU A 191 -4.94 4.29 18.35
CA LEU A 191 -5.88 5.11 19.12
C LEU A 191 -5.34 6.52 19.36
N ILE A 192 -4.11 6.65 19.83
CA ILE A 192 -3.48 7.96 20.08
C ILE A 192 -3.37 8.75 18.77
N GLN A 193 -3.01 8.10 17.66
CA GLN A 193 -2.98 8.76 16.36
C GLN A 193 -4.37 9.25 15.93
N LYS A 194 -5.42 8.44 16.14
CA LYS A 194 -6.81 8.85 15.85
C LYS A 194 -7.30 9.97 16.76
N LEU A 195 -6.89 10.00 18.02
CA LEU A 195 -7.16 11.09 18.96
C LEU A 195 -6.48 12.40 18.55
N ILE A 196 -5.32 12.34 17.90
CA ILE A 196 -4.65 13.53 17.32
C ILE A 196 -5.39 13.99 16.06
N GLU A 197 -5.85 13.05 15.23
CA GLU A 197 -6.45 13.34 13.92
C GLU A 197 -7.93 13.79 13.98
N ASP A 198 -8.70 13.40 15.01
CA ASP A 198 -10.15 13.63 15.08
C ASP A 198 -10.59 14.35 16.37
N GLU A 199 -11.00 15.62 16.23
CA GLU A 199 -11.46 16.48 17.33
C GLU A 199 -12.67 15.91 18.07
N THR A 200 -13.55 15.16 17.39
CA THR A 200 -14.75 14.59 18.01
C THR A 200 -14.34 13.55 19.04
N LEU A 201 -13.43 12.65 18.68
CA LEU A 201 -12.92 11.62 19.58
C LEU A 201 -12.09 12.24 20.71
N ALA A 202 -11.25 13.25 20.40
CA ALA A 202 -10.46 13.98 21.39
C ALA A 202 -11.33 14.62 22.48
N SER A 203 -12.49 15.18 22.09
CA SER A 203 -13.43 15.82 23.04
C SER A 203 -14.08 14.85 24.03
N LEU A 204 -13.97 13.53 23.80
CA LEU A 204 -14.57 12.49 24.64
C LEU A 204 -13.58 11.87 25.63
N VAL A 205 -12.32 12.29 25.61
CA VAL A 205 -11.26 11.78 26.48
C VAL A 205 -11.54 12.17 27.94
N PRO A 206 -11.73 11.20 28.86
CA PRO A 206 -11.97 11.51 30.26
C PRO A 206 -10.70 11.96 30.97
N GLU A 207 -10.81 12.73 32.06
CA GLU A 207 -9.65 13.27 32.81
C GLU A 207 -8.70 12.18 33.31
N ASN A 208 -9.23 11.01 33.68
CA ASN A 208 -8.43 9.88 34.15
C ASN A 208 -7.65 9.14 33.04
N PHE A 209 -7.95 9.39 31.76
CA PHE A 209 -7.22 8.82 30.63
C PHE A 209 -5.75 9.23 30.66
N SER A 210 -5.48 10.51 30.89
CA SER A 210 -4.12 11.07 30.98
C SER A 210 -3.36 10.53 32.18
N VAL A 211 -4.05 10.30 33.30
CA VAL A 211 -3.45 9.67 34.49
C VAL A 211 -3.05 8.22 34.21
N ASN A 212 -3.88 7.46 33.49
CA ASN A 212 -3.55 6.09 33.08
C ASN A 212 -2.39 6.04 32.09
N ILE A 213 -2.33 6.99 31.16
CA ILE A 213 -1.18 7.19 30.26
C ILE A 213 0.10 7.39 31.07
N ILE A 214 0.12 8.35 32.01
CA ILE A 214 1.31 8.68 32.80
C ILE A 214 1.77 7.50 33.66
N ARG A 215 0.83 6.80 34.31
CA ARG A 215 1.15 5.62 35.14
C ARG A 215 1.77 4.49 34.34
N THR A 216 1.39 4.33 33.07
CA THR A 216 1.90 3.26 32.22
C THR A 216 3.08 3.70 31.35
N PHE A 217 3.32 5.01 31.18
CA PHE A 217 4.25 5.62 30.22
C PHE A 217 5.66 5.03 30.25
N SER A 218 6.22 4.82 31.44
CA SER A 218 7.56 4.25 31.62
C SER A 218 7.68 2.80 31.16
N ASN A 219 6.56 2.09 31.01
CA ASN A 219 6.49 0.70 30.55
C ASN A 219 6.02 0.60 29.08
N LEU A 220 5.78 1.72 28.40
CA LEU A 220 5.39 1.76 26.99
C LEU A 220 6.62 1.69 26.09
N ASP A 221 6.46 1.14 24.88
CA ASP A 221 7.50 1.21 23.86
C ASP A 221 7.73 2.65 23.38
N PHE A 222 8.92 2.89 22.81
CA PHE A 222 9.35 4.23 22.40
C PHE A 222 8.42 4.87 21.36
N SER A 223 7.84 4.07 20.46
CA SER A 223 6.91 4.57 19.44
C SER A 223 5.63 5.11 20.06
N LEU A 224 5.10 4.42 21.07
CA LEU A 224 3.92 4.85 21.81
C LEU A 224 4.23 6.07 22.72
N GLN A 225 5.41 6.11 23.34
CA GLN A 225 5.88 7.29 24.08
C GLN A 225 5.94 8.54 23.20
N LEU A 226 6.45 8.41 21.96
CA LEU A 226 6.53 9.50 20.99
C LEU A 226 5.15 9.92 20.46
N ALA A 227 4.22 8.98 20.28
CA ALA A 227 2.85 9.31 19.88
C ALA A 227 2.12 10.08 20.99
N ILE A 228 2.27 9.65 22.24
CA ILE A 228 1.68 10.31 23.41
C ILE A 228 2.26 11.70 23.63
N SER A 229 3.56 11.91 23.42
CA SER A 229 4.17 13.24 23.57
C SER A 229 3.59 14.25 22.58
N ARG A 230 3.27 13.81 21.36
CA ARG A 230 2.55 14.64 20.36
C ARG A 230 1.11 14.91 20.76
N PHE A 231 0.43 13.97 21.39
CA PHE A 231 -0.95 14.14 21.87
C PHE A 231 -1.05 15.10 23.06
N LEU A 232 -0.10 15.05 24.00
CA LEU A 232 -0.09 15.90 25.21
C LEU A 232 0.31 17.36 24.94
N ASN A 233 0.49 17.77 23.69
CA ASN A 233 0.89 19.13 23.33
C ASN A 233 -0.19 20.21 23.57
N SER A 234 -1.33 19.86 24.20
CA SER A 234 -2.31 20.85 24.68
C SER A 234 -1.95 21.34 26.10
N GLN A 235 -1.61 22.63 26.22
CA GLN A 235 -1.13 23.32 27.42
C GLN A 235 -1.91 23.01 28.72
N GLU A 236 -3.25 22.94 28.65
CA GLU A 236 -4.12 22.78 29.83
C GLU A 236 -4.00 21.40 30.49
N LEU A 237 -3.79 20.35 29.69
CA LEU A 237 -3.59 19.00 30.20
C LEU A 237 -2.24 18.86 30.92
N LEU A 238 -1.22 19.57 30.45
CA LEU A 238 0.14 19.51 31.01
C LEU A 238 0.22 20.16 32.39
N GLU A 239 -0.33 21.37 32.55
CA GLU A 239 -0.32 22.09 33.84
C GLU A 239 -1.00 21.28 34.95
N LYS A 240 -2.13 20.63 34.63
CA LYS A 240 -2.82 19.71 35.55
C LYS A 240 -1.99 18.47 35.87
N CYS A 241 -1.24 17.94 34.90
CA CYS A 241 -0.37 16.78 35.12
C CYS A 241 0.85 17.11 35.98
N LEU A 242 1.45 18.30 35.87
CA LEU A 242 2.69 18.67 36.58
C LEU A 242 2.49 18.96 38.08
N ILE A 243 1.28 19.37 38.48
CA ILE A 243 0.94 19.68 39.88
C ILE A 243 0.84 18.42 40.76
N GLU A 244 0.49 17.26 40.19
CA GLU A 244 0.28 16.02 40.96
C GLU A 244 1.51 15.11 41.06
N VAL A 245 2.65 15.53 40.50
CA VAL A 245 3.84 14.68 40.36
C VAL A 245 4.83 14.93 41.50
N LYS A 246 5.31 13.85 42.13
CA LYS A 246 6.49 13.89 43.02
C LYS A 246 7.75 13.97 42.17
N TRP A 247 8.51 15.04 42.32
CA TRP A 247 9.72 15.31 41.54
C TRP A 247 10.90 14.45 42.03
N ASP A 248 11.36 13.55 41.16
CA ASP A 248 12.63 12.82 41.31
C ASP A 248 13.56 13.07 40.11
N SER A 249 14.75 12.48 40.14
CA SER A 249 15.76 12.63 39.08
C SER A 249 15.29 12.19 37.68
N LYS A 250 14.34 11.24 37.60
CA LYS A 250 13.75 10.80 36.31
C LYS A 250 12.68 11.77 35.84
N THR A 251 11.97 12.41 36.76
CA THR A 251 10.92 13.38 36.45
C THR A 251 11.50 14.71 35.94
N ILE A 252 12.68 15.09 36.44
CA ILE A 252 13.41 16.30 36.01
C ILE A 252 13.96 16.15 34.58
N LEU A 253 14.48 14.96 34.23
CA LEU A 253 14.88 14.65 32.84
C LEU A 253 13.68 14.68 31.87
N LEU A 254 12.48 14.38 32.38
CA LEU A 254 11.24 14.43 31.61
C LEU A 254 10.81 15.89 31.34
N ALA A 255 10.97 16.78 32.32
CA ALA A 255 10.78 18.21 32.12
C ALA A 255 11.78 18.78 31.11
N ASP A 256 13.04 18.32 31.12
CA ASP A 256 14.09 18.75 30.18
C ASP A 256 13.81 18.31 28.73
N ALA A 257 13.43 17.05 28.52
CA ALA A 257 13.07 16.55 27.19
C ALA A 257 11.86 17.30 26.60
N PHE A 258 10.92 17.70 27.45
CA PHE A 258 9.73 18.45 27.02
C PHE A 258 10.01 19.94 26.77
N LEU A 259 10.78 20.59 27.66
CA LEU A 259 11.23 21.98 27.47
C LEU A 259 12.12 22.12 26.23
N SER A 260 12.86 21.07 25.87
CA SER A 260 13.68 21.02 24.66
C SER A 260 12.88 20.79 23.38
N ALA A 261 11.70 20.18 23.47
CA ALA A 261 10.85 19.88 22.31
C ALA A 261 9.96 21.07 21.88
N ASN A 262 9.80 22.09 22.73
CA ASN A 262 8.87 23.20 22.51
C ASN A 262 9.57 24.56 22.64
N SER A 263 9.51 25.37 21.58
CA SER A 263 9.99 26.76 21.60
C SER A 263 8.99 27.65 22.34
N PHE A 264 9.22 27.89 23.63
CA PHE A 264 8.41 28.85 24.39
C PHE A 264 8.87 30.29 24.13
N GLU A 265 8.02 31.12 23.52
CA GLU A 265 8.32 32.54 23.26
C GLU A 265 8.03 33.47 24.46
N ASP A 266 7.46 32.97 25.57
CA ASP A 266 6.97 33.80 26.69
C ASP A 266 7.84 33.66 27.96
N ASN A 267 8.82 34.56 28.11
CA ASN A 267 9.82 34.56 29.19
C ASN A 267 9.22 34.63 30.61
N HIS A 268 8.06 35.28 30.81
CA HIS A 268 7.42 35.35 32.13
C HIS A 268 6.93 34.00 32.64
N ARG A 269 6.70 33.04 31.72
CA ARG A 269 6.22 31.70 32.07
C ARG A 269 7.35 30.78 32.51
N LEU A 270 8.52 30.89 31.87
CA LEU A 270 9.76 30.26 32.31
C LEU A 270 10.13 30.70 33.73
N GLU A 271 9.95 31.98 34.04
CA GLU A 271 10.25 32.54 35.36
C GLU A 271 9.36 31.98 36.48
N ARG A 272 8.07 31.72 36.24
CA ARG A 272 7.19 31.04 37.22
C ARG A 272 7.57 29.59 37.43
N ILE A 273 7.84 28.86 36.36
CA ILE A 273 8.31 27.46 36.42
C ILE A 273 9.65 27.42 37.18
N TRP A 274 10.53 28.39 36.96
CA TRP A 274 11.82 28.54 37.64
C TRP A 274 11.68 28.83 39.14
N GLN A 275 10.82 29.77 39.54
CA GLN A 275 10.58 30.09 40.95
C GLN A 275 9.97 28.92 41.74
N MET A 276 9.18 28.07 41.08
CA MET A 276 8.58 26.87 41.71
C MET A 276 9.56 25.70 41.86
N ILE A 277 10.63 25.65 41.05
CA ILE A 277 11.55 24.50 40.97
C ILE A 277 12.91 24.80 41.62
N VAL A 278 13.50 25.98 41.40
CA VAL A 278 14.94 26.22 41.61
C VAL A 278 15.28 26.84 42.97
N ASN A 279 14.51 27.83 43.43
CA ASN A 279 14.78 28.55 44.69
C ASN A 279 14.87 27.65 45.94
N PRO A 280 14.08 26.57 46.09
CA PRO A 280 14.18 25.67 47.24
C PRO A 280 15.46 24.80 47.27
N LEU A 281 16.27 24.78 46.19
CA LEU A 281 17.37 23.82 46.00
C LEU A 281 18.78 24.43 46.17
N LEU A 282 18.91 25.73 46.49
CA LEU A 282 20.20 26.43 46.49
C LEU A 282 21.12 26.11 47.68
N ASP A 283 20.58 25.67 48.83
CA ASP A 283 21.39 25.39 50.03
C ASP A 283 22.11 24.01 49.98
N ASP A 284 21.71 23.11 49.07
CA ASP A 284 22.20 21.72 48.97
C ASP A 284 22.94 21.43 47.63
N LEU A 285 23.49 22.46 46.99
CA LEU A 285 24.07 22.39 45.63
C LEU A 285 25.16 21.32 45.45
N SER A 286 25.93 21.01 46.50
CA SER A 286 27.02 20.03 46.43
C SER A 286 26.57 18.59 46.20
N ASP A 287 25.31 18.27 46.51
CA ASP A 287 24.76 16.92 46.38
C ASP A 287 24.23 16.62 44.97
N PHE A 288 24.19 17.63 44.10
CA PHE A 288 23.73 17.49 42.73
C PHE A 288 24.88 17.16 41.77
N PRO A 289 24.64 16.37 40.71
CA PRO A 289 25.63 16.14 39.66
C PRO A 289 26.08 17.44 38.99
N VAL A 290 27.35 17.51 38.57
CA VAL A 290 27.97 18.72 37.97
C VAL A 290 27.20 19.27 36.77
N ALA A 291 26.55 18.42 35.97
CA ALA A 291 25.66 18.86 34.88
C ALA A 291 24.45 19.68 35.36
N VAL A 292 23.86 19.30 36.48
CA VAL A 292 22.72 19.98 37.08
C VAL A 292 23.18 21.32 37.66
N GLN A 293 24.33 21.32 38.35
CA GLN A 293 24.93 22.55 38.88
C GLN A 293 25.23 23.56 37.77
N LEU A 294 25.86 23.14 36.66
CA LEU A 294 26.17 24.04 35.54
C LEU A 294 24.93 24.49 34.76
N LYS A 295 23.85 23.69 34.73
CA LYS A 295 22.59 24.12 34.14
C LYS A 295 21.88 25.17 35.00
N MET A 296 22.03 25.08 36.31
CA MET A 296 21.57 26.13 37.24
C MET A 296 22.36 27.43 37.03
N VAL A 297 23.65 27.37 36.65
CA VAL A 297 24.43 28.55 36.23
C VAL A 297 23.87 29.19 34.95
N GLU A 298 23.52 28.39 33.94
CA GLU A 298 22.89 28.92 32.71
C GLU A 298 21.52 29.59 32.99
N LEU A 299 20.76 29.06 33.95
CA LEU A 299 19.42 29.54 34.28
C LEU A 299 19.43 30.76 35.22
N ALA A 300 20.49 30.96 36.02
CA ALA A 300 20.58 32.06 36.98
C ALA A 300 20.69 33.43 36.31
N ASN A 301 21.36 33.52 35.15
CA ASN A 301 21.54 34.72 34.32
C ASN A 301 22.08 35.98 35.06
N ASP A 302 22.65 35.80 36.26
CA ASP A 302 23.27 36.82 37.12
C ASP A 302 24.76 36.48 37.35
N PRO A 303 25.72 37.41 37.09
CA PRO A 303 27.15 37.13 37.17
C PRO A 303 27.67 36.83 38.59
N GLU A 304 27.09 37.44 39.62
CA GLU A 304 27.52 37.27 41.02
C GLU A 304 27.08 35.90 41.53
N ILE A 305 25.84 35.51 41.25
CA ILE A 305 25.30 34.17 41.58
C ILE A 305 26.02 33.08 40.77
N SER A 306 26.29 33.33 39.49
CA SER A 306 27.06 32.41 38.63
C SER A 306 28.47 32.18 39.18
N GLY A 307 29.13 33.23 39.69
CA GLY A 307 30.46 33.13 40.29
C GLY A 307 30.47 32.31 41.58
N ILE A 308 29.43 32.43 42.41
CA ILE A 308 29.28 31.63 43.63
C ILE A 308 29.11 30.15 43.31
N ILE A 309 28.24 29.81 42.34
CA ILE A 309 28.01 28.42 41.92
C ILE A 309 29.28 27.84 41.29
N LEU A 310 29.97 28.58 40.40
CA LEU A 310 31.18 28.10 39.71
C LEU A 310 32.37 27.84 40.64
N ASN A 311 32.52 28.61 41.73
CA ASN A 311 33.59 28.40 42.71
C ASN A 311 33.37 27.17 43.61
N GLN A 312 32.18 26.58 43.60
CA GLN A 312 31.85 25.38 44.37
C GLN A 312 31.88 24.09 43.54
N VAL A 313 32.09 24.18 42.21
CA VAL A 313 32.16 23.02 41.32
C VAL A 313 33.44 22.22 41.59
N GLN A 314 33.29 20.98 42.08
CA GLN A 314 34.40 20.05 42.29
C GLN A 314 34.51 19.07 41.11
N ILE A 315 35.64 19.10 40.40
CA ILE A 315 35.94 18.16 39.30
C ILE A 315 36.50 16.87 39.91
N GLN A 316 35.64 15.88 40.10
CA GLN A 316 36.03 14.59 40.70
C GLN A 316 36.18 13.48 39.66
N SER A 317 35.62 13.67 38.46
CA SER A 317 35.68 12.71 37.36
C SER A 317 35.93 13.37 36.00
N VAL A 318 36.29 12.55 35.00
CA VAL A 318 36.47 13.01 33.61
C VAL A 318 35.16 13.56 33.04
N SER A 319 34.02 12.97 33.42
CA SER A 319 32.70 13.47 33.00
C SER A 319 32.46 14.89 33.51
N ASP A 320 32.84 15.16 34.77
CA ASP A 320 32.71 16.50 35.35
C ASP A 320 33.61 17.49 34.61
N LEU A 321 34.84 17.06 34.27
CA LEU A 321 35.79 17.87 33.51
C LEU A 321 35.26 18.22 32.11
N GLU A 322 34.65 17.28 31.41
CA GLU A 322 34.06 17.53 30.08
C GLU A 322 32.86 18.45 30.15
N ILE A 323 31.99 18.27 31.14
CA ILE A 323 30.82 19.12 31.36
C ILE A 323 31.27 20.57 31.66
N VAL A 324 32.31 20.74 32.48
CA VAL A 324 32.91 22.04 32.78
C VAL A 324 33.54 22.68 31.54
N LEU A 325 34.35 21.93 30.77
CA LEU A 325 35.00 22.45 29.56
C LEU A 325 33.99 22.84 28.47
N HIS A 326 32.91 22.09 28.33
CA HIS A 326 31.83 22.41 27.40
C HIS A 326 31.09 23.69 27.79
N PHE A 327 30.78 23.84 29.08
CA PHE A 327 30.14 25.04 29.62
C PHE A 327 30.97 26.32 29.37
N PHE A 328 32.28 26.27 29.63
CA PHE A 328 33.17 27.41 29.40
C PHE A 328 33.38 27.73 27.92
N ARG A 329 33.40 26.72 27.06
CA ARG A 329 33.45 26.95 25.61
C ARG A 329 32.25 27.74 25.11
N LYS A 330 31.06 27.46 25.65
CA LYS A 330 29.80 28.10 25.25
C LYS A 330 29.64 29.51 25.86
N ASN A 331 30.04 29.70 27.12
CA ASN A 331 29.67 30.89 27.89
C ASN A 331 30.86 31.74 28.39
N GLY A 332 32.11 31.30 28.17
CA GLY A 332 33.32 31.84 28.82
C GLY A 332 33.73 33.28 28.46
N LYS A 333 33.09 33.93 27.49
CA LYS A 333 33.32 35.37 27.21
C LYS A 333 32.66 36.30 28.23
N ASN A 334 31.72 35.79 29.02
CA ASN A 334 30.89 36.58 29.92
C ASN A 334 31.34 36.55 31.39
N TYR A 335 32.39 35.79 31.71
CA TYR A 335 32.86 35.59 33.09
C TYR A 335 34.36 35.95 33.20
N GLY A 336 34.69 36.94 34.04
CA GLY A 336 36.06 37.43 34.25
C GLY A 336 36.83 36.65 35.34
N ASP A 337 38.13 36.44 35.09
CA ASP A 337 39.13 35.72 35.89
C ASP A 337 38.83 34.23 36.21
N LEU A 338 39.50 33.34 35.47
CA LEU A 338 39.31 31.87 35.47
C LEU A 338 40.39 31.12 36.26
N GLN A 339 41.09 31.79 37.18
CA GLN A 339 42.23 31.21 37.91
C GLN A 339 41.90 29.95 38.71
N GLY A 340 40.72 29.90 39.37
CA GLY A 340 40.31 28.75 40.18
C GLY A 340 40.06 27.48 39.35
N VAL A 341 39.37 27.63 38.23
CA VAL A 341 39.00 26.52 37.34
C VAL A 341 40.22 25.97 36.59
N THR A 342 41.08 26.85 36.07
CA THR A 342 42.30 26.45 35.34
C THR A 342 43.25 25.63 36.21
N THR A 343 43.37 25.99 37.49
CA THR A 343 44.20 25.28 38.46
C THR A 343 43.62 23.89 38.79
N GLY A 344 42.30 23.80 38.95
CA GLY A 344 41.60 22.52 39.17
C GLY A 344 41.75 21.55 37.99
N ILE A 345 41.70 22.06 36.75
CA ILE A 345 41.90 21.26 35.54
C ILE A 345 43.32 20.69 35.47
N LEU A 346 44.36 21.50 35.69
CA LEU A 346 45.75 21.05 35.65
C LEU A 346 46.07 20.00 36.73
N GLN A 347 45.53 20.17 37.93
CA GLN A 347 45.70 19.21 39.03
C GLN A 347 44.98 17.88 38.73
N PHE A 348 43.79 17.93 38.15
CA PHE A 348 43.07 16.74 37.71
C PHE A 348 43.81 16.00 36.59
N LEU A 349 44.32 16.73 35.59
CA LEU A 349 45.08 16.15 34.46
C LEU A 349 46.35 15.44 34.91
N HIS A 350 47.07 16.02 35.86
CA HIS A 350 48.30 15.44 36.38
C HIS A 350 48.03 14.20 37.25
N SER A 351 46.97 14.25 38.07
CA SER A 351 46.67 13.19 39.05
C SER A 351 45.98 11.98 38.42
N ASN A 352 45.30 12.15 37.28
CA ASN A 352 44.51 11.11 36.62
C ASN A 352 44.90 10.89 35.13
N PRO A 353 46.16 10.55 34.82
CA PRO A 353 46.68 10.47 33.45
C PRO A 353 46.06 9.36 32.58
N THR A 354 45.51 8.31 33.21
CA THR A 354 44.82 7.22 32.51
C THR A 354 43.39 7.58 32.17
N GLU A 355 42.72 8.33 33.03
CA GLU A 355 41.32 8.73 32.84
C GLU A 355 41.22 9.88 31.82
N THR A 356 42.25 10.72 31.74
CA THR A 356 42.28 11.91 30.87
C THR A 356 42.59 11.59 29.40
N ARG A 357 42.92 10.33 29.08
CA ARG A 357 42.97 9.80 27.71
C ARG A 357 41.62 9.88 26.98
N HIS A 358 40.55 10.13 27.72
CA HIS A 358 39.18 10.21 27.20
C HIS A 358 38.73 11.63 26.87
N LEU A 359 39.56 12.66 27.10
CA LEU A 359 39.21 14.05 26.77
C LEU A 359 39.21 14.30 25.26
N SER A 360 38.17 14.97 24.78
CA SER A 360 38.06 15.33 23.36
C SER A 360 39.19 16.26 22.88
N LYS A 361 39.58 16.13 21.60
CA LYS A 361 40.59 16.99 20.95
C LYS A 361 40.22 18.48 21.01
N GLU A 362 38.94 18.84 21.01
CA GLU A 362 38.50 20.23 21.13
C GLU A 362 38.59 20.77 22.55
N HIS A 363 38.35 19.94 23.55
CA HIS A 363 38.57 20.28 24.97
C HIS A 363 40.06 20.53 25.23
N LEU A 364 40.92 19.68 24.67
CA LEU A 364 42.36 19.86 24.71
C LEU A 364 42.82 21.08 23.89
N ARG A 365 42.20 21.36 22.73
CA ARG A 365 42.53 22.51 21.88
C ARG A 365 42.13 23.84 22.50
N TYR A 366 40.92 23.94 23.06
CA TYR A 366 40.48 25.11 23.81
C TYR A 366 41.41 25.39 25.01
N PHE A 367 41.84 24.34 25.69
CA PHE A 367 42.82 24.43 26.77
C PHE A 367 44.20 24.89 26.28
N VAL A 368 44.68 24.36 25.14
CA VAL A 368 45.94 24.73 24.47
C VAL A 368 45.93 26.15 23.89
N ASP A 369 44.79 26.65 23.41
CA ASP A 369 44.65 28.02 22.91
C ASP A 369 44.68 29.05 24.06
N LYS A 370 44.45 28.61 25.30
CA LYS A 370 44.51 29.42 26.54
C LYS A 370 45.83 29.27 27.32
N LEU A 371 46.69 28.33 26.89
CA LEU A 371 48.04 28.13 27.42
C LEU A 371 49.04 29.30 27.22
N PRO A 372 48.90 30.23 26.25
CA PRO A 372 49.79 31.40 26.14
C PRO A 372 49.68 32.39 27.30
N GLU A 373 48.62 32.30 28.11
CA GLU A 373 48.37 33.17 29.28
C GLU A 373 49.05 32.61 30.56
N VAL A 374 49.88 31.57 30.44
CA VAL A 374 50.35 30.72 31.54
C VAL A 374 51.86 30.93 31.81
N SER A 375 52.27 30.87 33.08
CA SER A 375 53.64 31.24 33.49
C SER A 375 54.70 30.16 33.16
N PRO A 376 55.99 30.52 33.00
CA PRO A 376 57.07 29.58 32.64
C PRO A 376 57.24 28.38 33.60
N SER A 377 56.89 28.51 34.88
CA SER A 377 56.93 27.39 35.84
C SER A 377 55.89 26.31 35.55
N GLN A 378 54.78 26.67 34.90
CA GLN A 378 53.68 25.76 34.56
C GLN A 378 53.93 25.01 33.23
N LEU A 379 54.75 25.55 32.33
CA LEU A 379 55.21 24.82 31.12
C LEU A 379 56.07 23.59 31.45
N SER A 380 56.73 23.57 32.60
CA SER A 380 57.52 22.42 33.04
C SER A 380 56.67 21.19 33.41
N LEU A 381 55.44 21.41 33.91
CA LEU A 381 54.46 20.35 34.21
C LEU A 381 53.88 19.72 32.92
N PHE A 382 53.88 20.46 31.81
CA PHE A 382 53.36 20.02 30.52
C PHE A 382 54.26 18.95 29.84
N PHE A 383 55.58 19.11 29.90
CA PHE A 383 56.52 18.14 29.31
C PHE A 383 56.75 16.89 30.15
N GLN A 384 56.15 16.83 31.35
CA GLN A 384 56.16 15.66 32.23
C GLN A 384 54.92 14.79 32.04
N LEU A 385 54.05 15.10 31.08
CA LEU A 385 52.87 14.31 30.76
C LEU A 385 53.24 12.95 30.13
N PRO A 386 52.52 11.87 30.45
CA PRO A 386 52.75 10.56 29.84
C PRO A 386 52.65 10.58 28.32
N ALA A 387 53.45 9.75 27.64
CA ALA A 387 53.64 9.77 26.17
C ALA A 387 52.34 9.76 25.34
N ILE A 388 51.28 9.09 25.82
CA ILE A 388 49.96 9.09 25.16
C ILE A 388 49.27 10.47 25.19
N LEU A 389 49.39 11.22 26.29
CA LEU A 389 48.89 12.60 26.38
C LEU A 389 49.73 13.55 25.54
N LEU A 390 51.04 13.32 25.51
CA LEU A 390 51.97 14.07 24.67
C LEU A 390 51.61 13.93 23.18
N ILE A 391 51.23 12.72 22.74
CA ILE A 391 50.81 12.42 21.37
C ILE A 391 49.48 13.12 21.03
N SER A 392 48.48 13.09 21.92
CA SER A 392 47.21 13.82 21.71
C SER A 392 47.37 15.34 21.71
N LEU A 393 48.40 15.86 22.39
CA LEU A 393 48.76 17.28 22.38
C LEU A 393 49.54 17.66 21.11
N LEU A 394 50.41 16.78 20.61
CA LEU A 394 51.15 16.94 19.35
C LEU A 394 50.25 16.97 18.11
N GLU A 395 49.09 16.30 18.15
CA GLU A 395 48.06 16.41 17.10
C GLU A 395 47.43 17.81 17.01
N ILE A 396 47.51 18.61 18.08
CA ILE A 396 46.90 19.95 18.21
C ILE A 396 47.94 21.05 17.90
N ILE A 397 49.24 20.77 18.07
CA ILE A 397 50.34 21.70 17.79
C ILE A 397 50.47 21.93 16.27
N THR A 398 50.43 23.21 15.88
CA THR A 398 50.42 23.67 14.48
C THR A 398 51.82 23.96 13.92
N GLU A 399 52.87 23.94 14.75
CA GLU A 399 54.23 24.29 14.32
C GLU A 399 54.98 23.14 13.63
N GLU A 400 55.42 23.40 12.40
CA GLU A 400 55.94 22.43 11.42
C GLU A 400 57.26 21.77 11.86
N ASN A 401 58.07 22.47 12.66
CA ASN A 401 59.38 22.00 13.12
C ASN A 401 59.29 20.86 14.16
N LEU A 402 58.30 20.91 15.04
CA LEU A 402 58.09 19.90 16.09
C LEU A 402 57.62 18.56 15.49
N LEU A 403 56.88 18.61 14.38
CA LEU A 403 56.33 17.45 13.68
C LEU A 403 57.41 16.67 12.90
N ILE A 404 58.36 17.38 12.30
CA ILE A 404 59.46 16.80 11.49
C ILE A 404 60.45 16.04 12.37
N GLU A 405 60.76 16.56 13.56
CA GLU A 405 61.65 15.91 14.52
C GLU A 405 61.04 14.62 15.10
N THR A 406 59.71 14.56 15.16
CA THR A 406 58.94 13.37 15.57
C THR A 406 58.94 12.27 14.49
N ILE A 407 58.84 12.65 13.21
CA ILE A 407 58.82 11.70 12.07
C ILE A 407 60.18 11.02 11.83
N ASN A 408 61.29 11.70 12.10
CA ASN A 408 62.62 11.12 11.86
C ASN A 408 63.05 10.09 12.92
N ASN A 409 62.31 9.95 14.02
CA ASN A 409 62.58 9.00 15.12
C ASN A 409 61.62 7.79 15.13
N LEU A 410 61.05 7.46 13.97
CA LEU A 410 59.96 6.49 13.78
C LEU A 410 60.30 5.03 14.10
N ASP A 411 61.58 4.66 14.17
CA ASP A 411 62.01 3.29 14.46
C ASP A 411 61.87 2.94 15.97
N LEU A 412 61.45 3.89 16.80
CA LEU A 412 61.32 3.77 18.26
C LEU A 412 59.89 3.65 18.78
N ILE A 413 58.89 3.63 17.89
CA ILE A 413 57.46 3.70 18.27
C ILE A 413 56.73 2.41 17.93
N GLY A 414 55.86 1.97 18.85
CA GLY A 414 55.10 0.72 18.73
C GLY A 414 54.00 0.76 17.66
N HIS A 415 53.41 -0.40 17.43
CA HIS A 415 52.41 -0.65 16.37
C HIS A 415 51.11 0.19 16.55
N GLN A 416 50.81 0.67 17.76
CA GLN A 416 49.65 1.52 18.04
C GLN A 416 49.94 3.00 17.76
N GLU A 417 51.15 3.45 18.05
CA GLU A 417 51.58 4.84 17.87
C GLU A 417 51.81 5.17 16.38
N PHE A 418 52.19 4.17 15.59
CA PHE A 418 52.29 4.28 14.14
C PHE A 418 50.94 4.57 13.47
N ASN A 419 49.83 4.02 14.00
CA ASN A 419 48.48 4.23 13.47
C ASN A 419 47.96 5.65 13.72
N ILE A 420 48.33 6.27 14.84
CA ILE A 420 47.93 7.65 15.20
C ILE A 420 48.70 8.67 14.35
N LEU A 421 50.00 8.41 14.11
CA LEU A 421 50.81 9.23 13.23
C LEU A 421 50.30 9.20 11.78
N ALA A 422 49.82 8.03 11.32
CA ALA A 422 49.29 7.87 9.99
C ALA A 422 48.02 8.70 9.72
N GLN A 423 47.09 8.73 10.68
CA GLN A 423 45.90 9.58 10.63
C GLN A 423 46.25 11.08 10.67
N THR A 424 47.26 11.45 11.47
CA THR A 424 47.70 12.84 11.61
C THR A 424 48.35 13.36 10.32
N ILE A 425 49.18 12.56 9.66
CA ILE A 425 49.80 12.89 8.36
C ILE A 425 48.76 13.11 7.27
N GLN A 426 47.65 12.35 7.30
CA GLN A 426 46.57 12.43 6.31
C GLN A 426 45.76 13.75 6.40
N SER A 427 45.68 14.33 7.60
CA SER A 427 44.97 15.58 7.89
C SER A 427 45.74 16.86 7.52
N LYS A 428 47.06 16.77 7.29
CA LYS A 428 47.90 17.93 6.93
C LYS A 428 48.30 17.85 5.46
N SER A 429 48.03 18.90 4.69
CA SER A 429 48.16 19.01 3.23
C SER A 429 49.62 18.88 2.72
N LEU A 430 50.21 17.70 2.88
CA LEU A 430 51.61 17.46 2.55
C LEU A 430 51.81 17.41 1.02
N PRO A 431 53.00 17.80 0.52
CA PRO A 431 53.31 17.71 -0.91
C PRO A 431 53.21 16.26 -1.43
N ARG A 432 52.61 16.10 -2.62
CA ARG A 432 52.28 14.81 -3.26
C ARG A 432 53.44 13.80 -3.34
N SER A 433 54.67 14.29 -3.51
CA SER A 433 55.88 13.45 -3.56
C SER A 433 56.23 12.79 -2.22
N LYS A 434 55.90 13.45 -1.11
CA LYS A 434 56.12 12.94 0.25
C LYS A 434 54.98 12.04 0.71
N LEU A 435 53.75 12.35 0.29
CA LEU A 435 52.57 11.48 0.45
C LEU A 435 52.77 10.12 -0.24
N ALA A 436 53.31 10.11 -1.46
CA ALA A 436 53.60 8.87 -2.19
C ALA A 436 54.62 7.96 -1.46
N THR A 437 55.59 8.55 -0.73
CA THR A 437 56.58 7.78 0.04
C THR A 437 55.96 7.17 1.30
N PHE A 438 55.05 7.91 1.93
CA PHE A 438 54.26 7.46 3.07
C PHE A 438 53.26 6.36 2.67
N GLU A 439 52.49 6.55 1.60
CA GLU A 439 51.51 5.59 1.05
C GLU A 439 52.17 4.25 0.67
N LYS A 440 53.37 4.29 0.07
CA LYS A 440 54.08 3.08 -0.32
C LYS A 440 54.54 2.24 0.89
N LYS A 441 54.92 2.90 1.99
CA LYS A 441 55.27 2.23 3.26
C LYS A 441 54.02 1.74 4.00
N LEU A 442 52.92 2.48 3.92
CA LEU A 442 51.62 2.12 4.49
C LEU A 442 51.05 0.85 3.83
N PHE A 443 51.09 0.77 2.50
CA PHE A 443 50.58 -0.38 1.73
C PHE A 443 51.37 -1.67 1.99
N ALA A 444 52.70 -1.56 2.13
CA ALA A 444 53.58 -2.67 2.47
C ALA A 444 53.37 -3.19 3.91
N HIS A 445 52.81 -2.36 4.79
CA HIS A 445 52.44 -2.73 6.15
C HIS A 445 51.04 -3.37 6.19
N PHE A 446 50.07 -2.78 5.49
CA PHE A 446 48.68 -3.23 5.47
C PHE A 446 48.47 -4.63 4.86
N SER A 447 49.24 -4.96 3.82
CA SER A 447 49.21 -6.27 3.16
C SER A 447 49.66 -7.42 4.06
N LYS A 448 50.30 -7.12 5.20
CA LYS A 448 50.78 -8.11 6.17
C LYS A 448 49.81 -8.34 7.34
N LEU A 449 48.74 -7.54 7.44
CA LEU A 449 47.76 -7.61 8.52
C LEU A 449 46.73 -8.72 8.27
N ASP A 450 46.21 -9.31 9.35
CA ASP A 450 45.15 -10.32 9.28
C ASP A 450 43.75 -9.71 9.09
N ARG A 451 42.72 -10.58 8.99
CA ARG A 451 41.33 -10.17 8.71
C ARG A 451 40.78 -9.20 9.76
N ASP A 452 41.04 -9.45 11.04
CA ASP A 452 40.47 -8.70 12.15
C ASP A 452 41.20 -7.35 12.33
N GLU A 453 42.48 -7.32 11.99
CA GLU A 453 43.26 -6.08 11.95
C GLU A 453 42.88 -5.20 10.74
N ARG A 454 42.61 -5.79 9.56
CA ARG A 454 42.08 -5.04 8.41
C ARG A 454 40.71 -4.43 8.70
N LEU A 455 39.86 -5.13 9.46
CA LEU A 455 38.55 -4.66 9.91
C LEU A 455 38.63 -3.41 10.78
N LYS A 456 39.57 -3.38 11.73
CA LYS A 456 39.84 -2.20 12.57
C LYS A 456 40.35 -1.02 11.75
N TRP A 457 41.11 -1.30 10.69
CA TRP A 457 41.64 -0.27 9.81
C TRP A 457 40.60 0.33 8.85
N LEU A 458 39.64 -0.45 8.36
CA LEU A 458 38.58 0.07 7.48
C LEU A 458 37.62 1.03 8.21
N GLN A 459 37.50 0.92 9.54
CA GLN A 459 36.74 1.86 10.38
C GLN A 459 37.41 3.23 10.53
N ILE A 460 38.68 3.37 10.13
CA ILE A 460 39.51 4.56 10.34
C ILE A 460 39.53 5.49 9.11
N PHE A 461 39.19 5.02 7.91
CA PHE A 461 39.20 5.83 6.68
C PHE A 461 37.80 6.44 6.41
N PRO A 462 37.61 7.76 6.54
CA PRO A 462 36.28 8.39 6.50
C PRO A 462 35.86 8.88 5.10
N ASN A 463 36.62 8.55 4.06
CA ASN A 463 36.37 9.11 2.74
C ASN A 463 35.32 8.25 2.01
N GLU A 464 34.05 8.70 2.06
CA GLU A 464 32.83 8.02 1.61
C GLU A 464 32.96 7.40 0.21
N MET A 465 33.65 8.11 -0.69
CA MET A 465 33.85 7.66 -2.08
C MET A 465 34.65 6.34 -2.17
N TYR A 466 35.57 6.10 -1.22
CA TYR A 466 36.39 4.89 -1.19
C TYR A 466 35.73 3.76 -0.42
N ALA A 467 34.93 4.07 0.61
CA ALA A 467 34.16 3.08 1.37
C ALA A 467 32.96 2.56 0.57
N GLU A 468 32.20 3.43 -0.10
CA GLU A 468 31.09 3.02 -0.98
C GLU A 468 31.57 2.14 -2.13
N GLN A 469 32.70 2.48 -2.75
CA GLN A 469 33.30 1.65 -3.80
C GLN A 469 33.79 0.30 -3.23
N TYR A 470 34.32 0.28 -1.99
CA TYR A 470 34.73 -0.97 -1.31
C TYR A 470 33.56 -1.89 -0.92
N PHE A 471 32.46 -1.33 -0.40
CA PHE A 471 31.29 -2.12 0.04
C PHE A 471 30.42 -2.61 -1.12
N VAL A 472 30.44 -1.89 -2.23
CA VAL A 472 29.77 -2.28 -3.48
C VAL A 472 30.56 -3.37 -4.22
N ASP A 473 31.90 -3.37 -4.10
CA ASP A 473 32.79 -4.33 -4.78
C ASP A 473 33.14 -5.59 -3.96
N PHE A 474 32.95 -5.62 -2.62
CA PHE A 474 33.25 -6.80 -1.79
C PHE A 474 32.18 -7.16 -0.71
N GLU A 475 31.42 -8.21 -1.03
CA GLU A 475 30.81 -9.30 -0.21
C GLU A 475 30.34 -9.12 1.26
N PHE A 476 29.98 -7.95 1.79
CA PHE A 476 29.52 -7.89 3.21
C PHE A 476 28.33 -6.96 3.53
N PRO A 477 27.09 -7.36 3.18
CA PRO A 477 25.88 -6.61 3.52
C PRO A 477 25.60 -6.54 5.03
N ASP A 478 25.89 -7.62 5.76
CA ASP A 478 25.64 -7.71 7.22
C ASP A 478 26.57 -6.81 8.03
N MET A 479 27.77 -6.49 7.51
CA MET A 479 28.71 -5.59 8.20
C MET A 479 28.32 -4.12 8.05
N ALA A 480 27.75 -3.71 6.92
CA ALA A 480 27.33 -2.32 6.70
C ALA A 480 26.18 -1.90 7.64
N ARG A 481 25.33 -2.85 8.08
CA ARG A 481 24.28 -2.64 9.10
C ARG A 481 24.82 -2.23 10.48
N SER A 482 26.08 -2.52 10.77
CA SER A 482 26.70 -2.22 12.06
C SER A 482 27.40 -0.86 12.13
N LEU A 483 27.40 -0.08 11.03
CA LEU A 483 28.11 1.19 10.93
C LEU A 483 27.14 2.38 11.05
N PRO A 484 27.18 3.17 12.14
CA PRO A 484 26.17 4.17 12.49
C PRO A 484 26.16 5.45 11.64
N HIS A 485 27.01 5.56 10.62
CA HIS A 485 27.15 6.76 9.78
C HIS A 485 27.02 6.52 8.28
N CYS A 486 26.55 5.33 7.88
CA CYS A 486 26.32 5.05 6.48
C CYS A 486 24.98 5.67 6.04
N SER A 487 25.02 6.81 5.32
CA SER A 487 23.83 7.48 4.76
C SER A 487 22.96 6.54 3.89
N PHE A 488 23.60 5.51 3.31
CA PHE A 488 22.99 4.38 2.62
C PHE A 488 21.95 3.64 3.49
N TYR A 489 22.23 3.40 4.78
CA TYR A 489 21.31 2.69 5.68
C TYR A 489 20.27 3.60 6.34
N HIS A 490 20.55 4.90 6.48
CA HIS A 490 19.55 5.84 7.00
C HIS A 490 18.40 6.09 6.01
N GLU A 491 18.65 5.94 4.70
CA GLU A 491 17.61 5.78 3.66
C GLU A 491 16.87 4.45 3.78
N LEU A 492 17.55 3.35 4.14
CA LEU A 492 16.92 2.05 4.43
C LEU A 492 15.95 2.14 5.61
N ASP A 493 16.33 2.74 6.74
CA ASP A 493 15.43 2.88 7.89
C ASP A 493 14.20 3.73 7.57
N LYS A 494 14.32 4.72 6.67
CA LYS A 494 13.18 5.53 6.19
C LYS A 494 12.28 4.77 5.21
N ILE A 495 12.83 3.82 4.46
CA ILE A 495 12.08 2.92 3.57
C ILE A 495 11.43 1.79 4.38
N GLU A 496 12.13 1.24 5.38
CA GLU A 496 11.67 0.19 6.30
C GLU A 496 10.59 0.69 7.26
N ALA A 497 10.65 1.94 7.72
CA ALA A 497 9.59 2.56 8.52
C ALA A 497 8.28 2.82 7.73
N GLY A 498 8.31 2.69 6.40
CA GLY A 498 7.19 3.01 5.51
C GLY A 498 6.60 1.82 4.72
N SER A 499 7.34 0.75 4.43
CA SER A 499 6.76 -0.38 3.70
C SER A 499 7.46 -1.72 3.97
N HIS A 500 6.80 -2.58 4.74
CA HIS A 500 7.13 -3.99 4.92
C HIS A 500 7.18 -4.75 3.56
N ASP A 501 6.50 -4.24 2.53
CA ASP A 501 6.42 -4.82 1.19
C ASP A 501 7.71 -4.68 0.37
N LEU A 502 8.54 -3.65 0.60
CA LEU A 502 9.79 -3.45 -0.13
C LEU A 502 10.86 -4.45 0.28
N GLN A 503 11.00 -4.65 1.59
CA GLN A 503 11.88 -5.67 2.14
C GLN A 503 11.44 -7.05 1.68
N GLU A 504 10.14 -7.34 1.72
CA GLU A 504 9.63 -8.62 1.23
C GLU A 504 9.88 -8.81 -0.27
N THR A 505 9.65 -7.78 -1.10
CA THR A 505 9.92 -7.83 -2.55
C THR A 505 11.42 -8.04 -2.82
N PHE A 506 12.28 -7.32 -2.10
CA PHE A 506 13.73 -7.47 -2.22
C PHE A 506 14.20 -8.83 -1.74
N GLU A 507 13.78 -9.30 -0.57
CA GLU A 507 14.14 -10.62 -0.02
C GLU A 507 13.66 -11.74 -0.92
N ARG A 508 12.48 -11.60 -1.54
CA ARG A 508 11.97 -12.54 -2.55
C ARG A 508 12.84 -12.56 -3.82
N LEU A 509 13.30 -11.40 -4.29
CA LEU A 509 14.17 -11.26 -5.46
C LEU A 509 15.62 -11.71 -5.20
N ALA A 510 16.14 -11.38 -4.02
CA ALA A 510 17.53 -11.59 -3.63
C ALA A 510 17.75 -12.98 -2.99
N GLY A 511 16.72 -13.61 -2.44
CA GLY A 511 16.81 -14.77 -1.55
C GLY A 511 17.49 -16.02 -2.13
N LYS A 512 17.60 -16.13 -3.46
CA LYS A 512 18.26 -17.25 -4.16
C LYS A 512 19.56 -16.89 -4.88
N GLN A 513 19.94 -15.62 -4.88
CA GLN A 513 21.10 -15.13 -5.63
C GLN A 513 22.38 -15.19 -4.79
N SER A 514 23.53 -15.25 -5.48
CA SER A 514 24.83 -15.03 -4.84
C SER A 514 24.86 -13.66 -4.16
N GLN A 515 25.75 -13.44 -3.19
CA GLN A 515 25.87 -12.15 -2.51
C GLN A 515 26.11 -10.98 -3.49
N GLU A 516 26.92 -11.22 -4.53
CA GLU A 516 27.10 -10.28 -5.64
C GLU A 516 25.77 -9.99 -6.36
N GLY A 517 24.99 -11.02 -6.67
CA GLY A 517 23.67 -10.87 -7.29
C GLY A 517 22.68 -10.10 -6.42
N LYS A 518 22.70 -10.27 -5.09
CA LYS A 518 21.89 -9.46 -4.17
C LYS A 518 22.28 -7.98 -4.23
N GLY A 519 23.56 -7.68 -4.32
CA GLY A 519 24.08 -6.31 -4.47
C GLY A 519 23.59 -5.66 -5.77
N VAL A 520 23.61 -6.40 -6.89
CA VAL A 520 23.10 -5.95 -8.19
C VAL A 520 21.61 -5.64 -8.14
N VAL A 521 20.81 -6.55 -7.57
CA VAL A 521 19.36 -6.35 -7.40
C VAL A 521 19.12 -5.10 -6.56
N TRP A 522 19.85 -4.91 -5.46
CA TRP A 522 19.69 -3.75 -4.60
C TRP A 522 20.02 -2.43 -5.31
N ARG A 523 21.16 -2.39 -6.02
CA ARG A 523 21.53 -1.23 -6.85
C ARG A 523 20.48 -0.94 -7.92
N ALA A 524 19.87 -1.99 -8.49
CA ALA A 524 18.74 -1.86 -9.39
C ALA A 524 17.55 -1.19 -8.72
N PHE A 525 17.14 -1.62 -7.53
CA PHE A 525 16.09 -0.93 -6.76
C PHE A 525 16.44 0.54 -6.56
N LEU A 526 17.64 0.85 -6.08
CA LEU A 526 18.05 2.25 -5.85
C LEU A 526 18.21 3.10 -7.12
N GLY A 527 18.00 2.55 -8.32
CA GLY A 527 18.19 3.25 -9.58
C GLY A 527 19.66 3.55 -9.90
N ARG A 528 20.60 2.90 -9.22
CA ARG A 528 22.06 3.13 -9.33
C ARG A 528 22.76 1.97 -10.06
N ILE A 529 22.27 1.60 -11.25
CA ILE A 529 22.87 0.53 -12.05
C ILE A 529 23.86 1.06 -13.08
N SER A 530 25.07 0.52 -13.06
CA SER A 530 26.06 0.66 -14.13
C SER A 530 25.72 -0.23 -15.32
N ALA A 531 26.40 -0.03 -16.45
CA ALA A 531 26.27 -0.93 -17.60
C ALA A 531 26.65 -2.39 -17.26
N ASN A 532 27.60 -2.60 -16.32
CA ASN A 532 27.97 -3.93 -15.85
C ASN A 532 26.86 -4.55 -14.98
N ASP A 533 26.23 -3.74 -14.12
CA ASP A 533 25.07 -4.18 -13.33
C ASP A 533 23.92 -4.59 -14.23
N CYS A 534 23.66 -3.88 -15.34
CA CYS A 534 22.63 -4.27 -16.31
C CYS A 534 22.88 -5.67 -16.92
N ALA A 535 24.14 -6.00 -17.23
CA ALA A 535 24.49 -7.33 -17.75
C ALA A 535 24.26 -8.43 -16.71
N GLN A 536 24.65 -8.19 -15.46
CA GLN A 536 24.42 -9.12 -14.34
C GLN A 536 22.92 -9.24 -14.02
N LEU A 537 22.19 -8.14 -14.00
CA LEU A 537 20.76 -8.10 -13.78
C LEU A 537 19.99 -8.86 -14.87
N ASN A 538 20.41 -8.78 -16.14
CA ASN A 538 19.87 -9.59 -17.23
C ASN A 538 20.07 -11.10 -17.02
N HIS A 539 21.15 -11.51 -16.35
CA HIS A 539 21.35 -12.91 -15.97
C HIS A 539 20.39 -13.29 -14.84
N ILE A 540 20.31 -12.46 -13.80
CA ILE A 540 19.45 -12.68 -12.62
C ILE A 540 17.98 -12.74 -13.02
N LEU A 541 17.49 -11.82 -13.85
CA LEU A 541 16.10 -11.75 -14.30
C LEU A 541 15.66 -13.02 -15.04
N LYS A 542 16.55 -13.68 -15.76
CA LYS A 542 16.25 -14.97 -16.45
C LYS A 542 16.01 -16.12 -15.47
N GLU A 543 16.57 -16.04 -14.26
CA GLU A 543 16.41 -17.05 -13.21
C GLU A 543 15.26 -16.73 -12.25
N LEU A 544 14.83 -15.47 -12.21
CA LEU A 544 13.75 -15.03 -11.34
C LEU A 544 12.39 -15.54 -11.81
N PRO A 545 11.49 -15.89 -10.87
CA PRO A 545 10.09 -16.13 -11.21
C PRO A 545 9.52 -14.96 -12.00
N GLU A 546 8.79 -15.28 -13.07
CA GLU A 546 8.39 -14.31 -14.09
C GLU A 546 7.76 -13.05 -13.48
N HIS A 547 6.80 -13.19 -12.56
CA HIS A 547 6.04 -12.07 -11.99
C HIS A 547 6.87 -10.96 -11.34
N TYR A 548 8.08 -11.23 -10.84
CA TYR A 548 8.88 -10.21 -10.16
C TYR A 548 9.51 -9.17 -11.10
N GLN A 549 9.63 -9.48 -12.39
CA GLN A 549 10.22 -8.55 -13.35
C GLN A 549 9.35 -7.29 -13.52
N ALA A 550 8.02 -7.45 -13.51
CA ALA A 550 7.10 -6.32 -13.57
C ALA A 550 7.17 -5.46 -12.30
N ASP A 551 7.35 -6.08 -11.13
CA ASP A 551 7.47 -5.37 -9.85
C ASP A 551 8.69 -4.45 -9.81
N LEU A 552 9.80 -4.86 -10.42
CA LEU A 552 10.98 -4.00 -10.56
C LEU A 552 10.66 -2.73 -11.37
N ILE A 553 9.93 -2.85 -12.48
CA ILE A 553 9.52 -1.69 -13.29
C ILE A 553 8.54 -0.80 -12.51
N ARG A 554 7.59 -1.39 -11.78
CA ARG A 554 6.66 -0.64 -10.92
C ARG A 554 7.41 0.15 -9.85
N TYR A 555 8.42 -0.46 -9.23
CA TYR A 555 9.24 0.20 -8.24
C TYR A 555 10.05 1.35 -8.83
N TRP A 556 10.61 1.20 -10.04
CA TRP A 556 11.27 2.34 -10.66
C TRP A 556 10.31 3.48 -10.98
N ALA A 557 9.09 3.18 -11.46
CA ALA A 557 8.07 4.20 -11.67
C ALA A 557 7.70 4.91 -10.37
N TYR A 558 7.58 4.17 -9.27
CA TYR A 558 7.39 4.72 -7.92
C TYR A 558 8.55 5.63 -7.49
N SER A 559 9.80 5.21 -7.75
CA SER A 559 10.99 6.02 -7.46
C SER A 559 11.03 7.32 -8.28
N VAL A 560 10.54 7.30 -9.53
CA VAL A 560 10.38 8.51 -10.34
C VAL A 560 9.34 9.45 -9.72
N TYR A 561 8.20 8.92 -9.29
CA TYR A 561 7.14 9.71 -8.65
C TYR A 561 7.63 10.45 -7.39
N HIS A 562 8.47 9.81 -6.59
CA HIS A 562 9.06 10.41 -5.38
C HIS A 562 10.32 11.25 -5.64
N GLY A 563 10.68 11.51 -6.90
CA GLY A 563 11.83 12.34 -7.27
C GLY A 563 13.19 11.72 -6.94
N LYS A 564 13.24 10.42 -6.60
CA LYS A 564 14.50 9.68 -6.37
C LYS A 564 15.22 9.34 -7.67
N PHE A 565 14.49 9.36 -8.78
CA PHE A 565 14.94 8.87 -10.07
C PHE A 565 14.33 9.71 -11.20
N SER A 566 15.07 9.99 -12.28
CA SER A 566 14.49 10.74 -13.40
C SER A 566 13.81 9.81 -14.42
N THR A 567 12.80 10.31 -15.13
CA THR A 567 12.18 9.57 -16.25
C THR A 567 13.21 9.20 -17.34
N ALA A 568 14.23 10.04 -17.54
CA ALA A 568 15.29 9.77 -18.51
C ALA A 568 16.15 8.57 -18.08
N ASP A 569 16.50 8.51 -16.81
CA ASP A 569 17.27 7.39 -16.24
C ASP A 569 16.45 6.10 -16.33
N LEU A 570 15.15 6.14 -16.04
CA LEU A 570 14.25 5.00 -16.19
C LEU A 570 14.26 4.46 -17.62
N LYS A 571 14.10 5.35 -18.60
CA LYS A 571 14.15 4.94 -20.01
C LYS A 571 15.50 4.33 -20.37
N ASN A 572 16.60 4.88 -19.87
CA ASN A 572 17.94 4.34 -20.12
C ASN A 572 18.14 2.96 -19.48
N GLN A 573 17.61 2.72 -18.28
CA GLN A 573 17.65 1.39 -17.66
C GLN A 573 16.79 0.38 -18.43
N LEU A 574 15.58 0.80 -18.81
CA LEU A 574 14.67 -0.03 -19.59
C LEU A 574 15.25 -0.40 -20.95
N THR A 575 16.10 0.40 -21.60
CA THR A 575 16.72 -0.01 -22.89
C THR A 575 17.85 -1.02 -22.72
N GLN A 576 18.47 -1.09 -21.54
CA GLN A 576 19.62 -1.97 -21.27
C GLN A 576 19.22 -3.35 -20.74
N ILE A 577 17.98 -3.50 -20.27
CA ILE A 577 17.49 -4.71 -19.62
C ILE A 577 16.55 -5.47 -20.56
N GLN A 578 16.69 -6.78 -20.62
CA GLN A 578 15.84 -7.68 -21.39
C GLN A 578 14.92 -8.43 -20.44
N PHE A 579 13.66 -8.02 -20.39
CA PHE A 579 12.62 -8.73 -19.65
C PHE A 579 12.12 -9.92 -20.46
N THR A 580 11.94 -11.04 -19.78
CA THR A 580 11.37 -12.28 -20.34
C THR A 580 9.92 -12.49 -19.90
N GLU A 581 9.50 -11.86 -18.80
CA GLU A 581 8.12 -11.91 -18.34
C GLU A 581 7.22 -10.98 -19.16
N LEU A 582 6.03 -11.48 -19.51
CA LEU A 582 5.10 -10.80 -20.39
C LEU A 582 4.73 -9.40 -19.91
N ASN A 583 4.37 -9.22 -18.63
CA ASN A 583 3.92 -7.92 -18.14
C ASN A 583 5.07 -6.92 -18.12
N ALA A 584 6.28 -7.33 -17.76
CA ALA A 584 7.49 -6.53 -17.76
C ALA A 584 7.88 -6.13 -19.18
N SER A 585 7.88 -7.05 -20.14
CA SER A 585 8.14 -6.76 -21.56
C SER A 585 7.08 -5.84 -22.15
N ILE A 586 5.83 -5.95 -21.72
CA ILE A 586 4.77 -5.01 -22.10
C ILE A 586 5.04 -3.64 -21.47
N LEU A 587 5.22 -3.55 -20.15
CA LEU A 587 5.51 -2.29 -19.47
C LEU A 587 6.71 -1.59 -20.11
N GLN A 588 7.81 -2.31 -20.32
CA GLN A 588 8.98 -1.79 -21.01
C GLN A 588 8.62 -1.21 -22.39
N ALA A 589 7.86 -1.93 -23.21
CA ALA A 589 7.42 -1.44 -24.51
C ALA A 589 6.57 -0.16 -24.39
N ILE A 590 5.64 -0.12 -23.44
CA ILE A 590 4.80 1.04 -23.15
C ILE A 590 5.66 2.25 -22.77
N LEU A 591 6.57 2.07 -21.81
CA LEU A 591 7.40 3.12 -21.23
C LEU A 591 8.45 3.66 -22.22
N LEU A 592 9.03 2.78 -23.04
CA LEU A 592 10.00 3.16 -24.09
C LEU A 592 9.32 3.76 -25.32
N SER A 593 8.06 3.41 -25.59
CA SER A 593 7.33 4.01 -26.71
C SER A 593 7.06 5.50 -26.48
N GLY A 594 6.97 5.96 -25.22
CA GLY A 594 6.77 7.37 -24.90
C GLY A 594 5.53 7.96 -25.58
N GLU A 595 5.66 9.15 -26.18
CA GLU A 595 4.58 9.86 -26.88
C GLU A 595 4.29 9.34 -28.30
N LYS A 596 4.87 8.20 -28.70
CA LYS A 596 4.69 7.66 -30.05
C LYS A 596 3.22 7.40 -30.36
N SER A 597 2.90 7.29 -31.65
CA SER A 597 1.55 7.05 -32.09
C SER A 597 0.99 5.76 -31.47
N PHE A 598 -0.33 5.70 -31.30
CA PHE A 598 -0.98 4.47 -30.82
C PHE A 598 -0.69 3.25 -31.71
N GLU A 599 -0.32 3.46 -32.98
CA GLU A 599 0.06 2.36 -33.87
C GLU A 599 1.40 1.75 -33.47
N ASP A 600 2.40 2.60 -33.16
CA ASP A 600 3.70 2.15 -32.65
C ASP A 600 3.53 1.39 -31.34
N PHE A 601 2.65 1.89 -30.48
CA PHE A 601 2.28 1.24 -29.22
C PHE A 601 1.67 -0.15 -29.45
N LYS A 602 0.72 -0.29 -30.38
CA LYS A 602 0.12 -1.59 -30.73
C LYS A 602 1.14 -2.57 -31.30
N ILE A 603 2.02 -2.10 -32.18
CA ILE A 603 3.10 -2.92 -32.75
C ILE A 603 4.01 -3.42 -31.63
N ALA A 604 4.41 -2.55 -30.71
CA ALA A 604 5.26 -2.89 -29.59
C ALA A 604 4.58 -3.89 -28.64
N LEU A 605 3.31 -3.67 -28.28
CA LEU A 605 2.53 -4.59 -27.46
C LEU A 605 2.39 -5.97 -28.08
N ASN A 606 1.99 -6.02 -29.35
CA ASN A 606 1.87 -7.28 -30.07
C ASN A 606 3.23 -7.97 -30.07
N THR A 607 4.30 -7.28 -30.48
CA THR A 607 5.66 -7.84 -30.51
C THR A 607 6.08 -8.41 -29.15
N SER A 608 5.91 -7.66 -28.06
CA SER A 608 6.22 -8.14 -26.69
C SER A 608 5.38 -9.35 -26.31
N PHE A 609 4.08 -9.36 -26.63
CA PHE A 609 3.20 -10.50 -26.40
C PHE A 609 3.67 -11.74 -27.14
N TYR A 610 4.02 -11.64 -28.42
CA TYR A 610 4.49 -12.80 -29.20
C TYR A 610 5.86 -13.32 -28.76
N VAL A 611 6.79 -12.43 -28.44
CA VAL A 611 8.10 -12.82 -27.91
C VAL A 611 7.91 -13.62 -26.63
N SER A 612 7.09 -13.11 -25.71
CA SER A 612 6.82 -13.75 -24.42
C SER A 612 6.13 -15.08 -24.59
N ILE A 613 5.09 -15.17 -25.43
CA ILE A 613 4.37 -16.44 -25.64
C ILE A 613 5.27 -17.49 -26.29
N LYS A 614 6.15 -17.12 -27.23
CA LYS A 614 7.07 -18.08 -27.86
C LYS A 614 8.03 -18.73 -26.85
N SER A 615 8.39 -18.03 -25.77
CA SER A 615 9.23 -18.56 -24.69
C SER A 615 8.49 -19.43 -23.68
N LEU A 616 7.15 -19.36 -23.61
CA LEU A 616 6.38 -20.13 -22.64
C LEU A 616 6.30 -21.61 -23.04
N LYS A 617 6.93 -22.47 -22.22
CA LYS A 617 6.90 -23.94 -22.43
C LYS A 617 5.63 -24.61 -21.89
N SER A 618 4.90 -23.97 -20.97
CA SER A 618 3.70 -24.58 -20.34
C SER A 618 2.79 -23.63 -19.55
N PHE A 619 3.16 -22.36 -19.34
CA PHE A 619 2.38 -21.44 -18.52
C PHE A 619 1.35 -20.67 -19.35
N LYS A 620 0.14 -20.47 -18.79
CA LYS A 620 -0.86 -19.57 -19.37
C LYS A 620 -0.41 -18.14 -19.09
N PRO A 621 0.04 -17.36 -20.09
CA PRO A 621 0.37 -15.96 -19.86
C PRO A 621 -0.85 -15.25 -19.29
N THR A 622 -0.74 -14.64 -18.11
CA THR A 622 -1.77 -13.77 -17.55
C THR A 622 -1.29 -12.33 -17.59
N ILE A 623 -2.11 -11.47 -18.19
CA ILE A 623 -1.89 -10.00 -18.18
C ILE A 623 -2.42 -9.42 -16.86
N GLU A 624 -2.18 -10.10 -15.75
CA GLU A 624 -2.70 -9.71 -14.44
C GLU A 624 -1.89 -8.54 -13.85
N ASN A 625 -2.53 -7.72 -13.02
CA ASN A 625 -1.89 -6.63 -12.27
C ASN A 625 -1.25 -5.49 -13.10
N LEU A 626 -1.39 -5.47 -14.43
CA LEU A 626 -1.06 -4.28 -15.24
C LEU A 626 -2.21 -3.28 -15.37
N LEU A 627 -3.42 -3.75 -15.11
CA LEU A 627 -4.67 -3.05 -15.33
C LEU A 627 -5.56 -3.25 -14.12
N LYS A 628 -6.32 -2.23 -13.75
CA LYS A 628 -7.36 -2.37 -12.72
C LYS A 628 -8.45 -3.30 -13.23
N THR A 629 -8.82 -4.25 -12.38
CA THR A 629 -9.96 -5.12 -12.59
C THR A 629 -11.27 -4.32 -12.58
N CYS A 630 -12.26 -4.83 -13.30
CA CYS A 630 -13.64 -4.33 -13.21
C CYS A 630 -14.16 -4.66 -11.81
N ASP A 631 -14.36 -3.65 -10.97
CA ASP A 631 -14.90 -3.83 -9.61
C ASP A 631 -16.40 -4.11 -9.63
N GLY A 632 -17.07 -3.79 -10.73
CA GLY A 632 -18.48 -4.02 -10.92
C GLY A 632 -18.97 -3.13 -12.05
N ARG A 633 -20.11 -3.48 -12.63
CA ARG A 633 -20.70 -2.58 -13.61
C ARG A 633 -21.34 -1.43 -12.87
N LYS A 634 -20.82 -0.22 -13.09
CA LYS A 634 -21.39 1.00 -12.52
C LYS A 634 -22.44 1.55 -13.48
N PHE A 635 -23.64 1.81 -12.99
CA PHE A 635 -24.70 2.46 -13.75
C PHE A 635 -25.40 3.49 -12.87
N TYR A 636 -26.02 4.47 -13.50
CA TYR A 636 -26.87 5.40 -12.78
C TYR A 636 -28.18 4.70 -12.41
N LYS A 637 -28.47 4.61 -11.11
CA LYS A 637 -29.71 4.10 -10.54
C LYS A 637 -30.46 5.21 -9.81
N GLY A 638 -31.75 5.01 -9.65
CA GLY A 638 -32.70 5.91 -9.02
C GLY A 638 -33.99 5.86 -9.82
N ASP A 639 -34.80 6.91 -9.72
CA ASP A 639 -35.89 7.14 -10.66
C ASP A 639 -35.30 7.48 -12.02
N ILE A 640 -34.74 6.52 -12.74
CA ILE A 640 -34.27 6.66 -14.12
C ILE A 640 -34.97 5.56 -14.93
N GLY A 641 -35.93 5.93 -15.76
CA GLY A 641 -36.59 5.09 -16.75
C GLY A 641 -36.12 5.38 -18.16
N TYR A 642 -36.78 4.77 -19.15
CA TYR A 642 -36.54 5.04 -20.56
C TYR A 642 -37.80 5.69 -21.16
N ASP A 643 -37.65 6.73 -21.98
CA ASP A 643 -38.76 7.24 -22.78
C ASP A 643 -39.17 6.19 -23.84
N TYR A 644 -40.30 6.42 -24.51
CA TYR A 644 -40.78 5.56 -25.60
C TYR A 644 -39.82 5.50 -26.81
N ARG A 645 -38.74 6.29 -26.83
CA ARG A 645 -37.68 6.30 -27.84
C ARG A 645 -36.38 5.66 -27.33
N GLY A 646 -36.37 5.09 -26.11
CA GLY A 646 -35.22 4.44 -25.50
C GLY A 646 -34.16 5.38 -24.91
N LYS A 647 -34.48 6.66 -24.66
CA LYS A 647 -33.58 7.61 -23.97
C LYS A 647 -33.80 7.60 -22.47
N TYR A 648 -32.73 7.80 -21.70
CA TYR A 648 -32.79 7.85 -20.24
C TYR A 648 -33.62 9.05 -19.73
N VAL A 649 -34.58 8.75 -18.86
CA VAL A 649 -35.52 9.67 -18.23
C VAL A 649 -35.38 9.55 -16.73
N SER A 650 -34.71 10.48 -16.07
CA SER A 650 -34.81 10.67 -14.63
C SER A 650 -36.23 11.13 -14.22
N PHE A 651 -36.82 10.71 -13.10
CA PHE A 651 -38.05 11.27 -12.54
C PHE A 651 -37.66 11.97 -11.24
N GLY A 652 -37.50 13.30 -11.23
CA GLY A 652 -37.46 14.13 -10.02
C GLY A 652 -36.41 13.92 -8.92
N GLY A 653 -35.77 12.75 -8.83
CA GLY A 653 -35.02 12.30 -7.66
C GLY A 653 -33.51 12.34 -7.83
N SER A 654 -32.81 12.14 -6.70
CA SER A 654 -31.38 11.85 -6.67
C SER A 654 -31.11 10.54 -7.41
N PHE A 655 -30.22 10.55 -8.41
CA PHE A 655 -29.65 9.32 -8.96
C PHE A 655 -28.25 9.11 -8.38
N TRP A 656 -27.89 7.87 -8.14
CA TRP A 656 -26.60 7.47 -7.60
C TRP A 656 -25.96 6.41 -8.50
N LEU A 657 -24.66 6.19 -8.33
CA LEU A 657 -23.99 5.07 -8.97
C LEU A 657 -24.31 3.81 -8.18
N GLU A 658 -24.97 2.85 -8.81
CA GLU A 658 -25.04 1.49 -8.29
C GLU A 658 -24.00 0.62 -8.99
N GLN A 659 -23.43 -0.31 -8.23
CA GLN A 659 -22.45 -1.28 -8.70
C GLN A 659 -23.10 -2.67 -8.70
N ASP A 660 -23.19 -3.28 -9.88
CA ASP A 660 -23.54 -4.70 -10.02
C ASP A 660 -22.25 -5.52 -10.04
N SER A 661 -21.87 -6.02 -8.86
CA SER A 661 -20.72 -6.91 -8.65
C SER A 661 -20.99 -8.34 -9.13
N ASN A 662 -22.25 -8.75 -9.25
CA ASN A 662 -22.66 -10.09 -9.67
C ASN A 662 -22.79 -10.22 -11.20
N HIS A 663 -22.55 -9.15 -11.95
CA HIS A 663 -22.71 -9.15 -13.40
C HIS A 663 -21.77 -10.19 -14.06
N PRO A 664 -22.26 -11.26 -14.71
CA PRO A 664 -21.43 -12.41 -15.13
C PRO A 664 -20.29 -12.07 -16.12
N LEU A 665 -20.33 -10.89 -16.75
CA LEU A 665 -19.28 -10.39 -17.63
C LEU A 665 -18.23 -9.47 -16.95
N CYS A 666 -18.40 -9.07 -15.69
CA CYS A 666 -17.52 -8.11 -15.02
C CYS A 666 -16.49 -8.71 -14.03
N PRO A 667 -16.74 -9.76 -13.21
CA PRO A 667 -15.82 -10.08 -12.10
C PRO A 667 -14.45 -10.65 -12.54
N SER A 668 -14.26 -11.00 -13.82
CA SER A 668 -13.02 -11.64 -14.29
C SER A 668 -12.25 -10.85 -15.37
N GLY A 669 -12.57 -9.58 -15.60
CA GLY A 669 -11.96 -8.78 -16.69
C GLY A 669 -11.43 -7.41 -16.23
N PHE A 670 -10.60 -6.79 -17.07
CA PHE A 670 -10.09 -5.44 -16.86
C PHE A 670 -11.14 -4.39 -17.22
N CYS A 671 -11.14 -3.27 -16.48
CA CYS A 671 -12.04 -2.17 -16.77
C CYS A 671 -11.58 -1.40 -18.02
N GLU A 672 -12.28 -1.55 -19.14
CA GLU A 672 -11.99 -0.79 -20.37
C GLU A 672 -12.35 0.69 -20.20
N GLY A 673 -13.59 0.97 -19.80
CA GLY A 673 -14.03 2.34 -19.55
C GLY A 673 -13.87 3.29 -20.75
N ASN A 674 -14.01 2.80 -21.99
CA ASN A 674 -13.86 3.62 -23.19
C ASN A 674 -14.89 4.76 -23.18
N PHE A 675 -14.45 6.02 -23.19
CA PHE A 675 -15.40 7.14 -23.24
C PHE A 675 -16.26 7.04 -24.49
N TRP A 676 -17.58 7.04 -24.31
CA TRP A 676 -18.54 6.92 -25.40
C TRP A 676 -19.14 8.28 -25.76
N LYS A 677 -19.83 8.90 -24.79
CA LYS A 677 -20.47 10.21 -24.97
C LYS A 677 -20.81 10.81 -23.62
N GLU A 678 -21.09 12.11 -23.64
CA GLU A 678 -21.77 12.80 -22.55
C GLU A 678 -23.21 13.08 -22.99
N GLU A 679 -24.17 12.71 -22.15
CA GLU A 679 -25.58 13.00 -22.41
C GLU A 679 -26.29 13.51 -21.15
N PRO A 680 -27.22 14.48 -21.29
CA PRO A 680 -28.07 14.86 -20.18
C PRO A 680 -29.14 13.79 -19.94
N PHE A 681 -29.63 13.70 -18.71
CA PHE A 681 -30.79 12.87 -18.39
C PHE A 681 -32.07 13.70 -18.54
N PHE A 682 -33.14 13.11 -19.03
CA PHE A 682 -34.42 13.81 -19.13
C PHE A 682 -35.14 13.76 -17.77
N ASN A 683 -35.39 14.87 -17.10
CA ASN A 683 -36.18 14.90 -15.87
C ASN A 683 -37.69 14.94 -16.20
N LYS A 684 -38.40 13.84 -15.94
CA LYS A 684 -39.83 13.68 -16.21
C LYS A 684 -40.69 14.66 -15.42
N ASP A 685 -40.36 14.91 -14.17
CA ASP A 685 -41.16 15.76 -13.28
C ASP A 685 -41.09 17.21 -13.70
N ARG A 686 -39.94 17.63 -14.24
CA ARG A 686 -39.74 18.97 -14.81
C ARG A 686 -39.99 19.04 -16.30
N ASN A 687 -40.22 17.90 -16.96
CA ASN A 687 -40.35 17.77 -18.41
C ASN A 687 -39.20 18.44 -19.19
N GLU A 688 -37.97 18.41 -18.67
CA GLU A 688 -36.79 19.07 -19.24
C GLU A 688 -35.53 18.19 -19.09
N TYR A 689 -34.49 18.43 -19.90
CA TYR A 689 -33.20 17.74 -19.73
C TYR A 689 -32.37 18.40 -18.62
N THR A 690 -31.60 17.59 -17.87
CA THR A 690 -30.62 18.11 -16.91
C THR A 690 -29.62 19.02 -17.62
N GLN A 691 -29.31 20.17 -17.03
CA GLN A 691 -28.27 21.06 -17.56
C GLN A 691 -26.90 20.38 -17.56
N LYS A 692 -26.62 19.59 -16.51
CA LYS A 692 -25.43 18.75 -16.42
C LYS A 692 -25.54 17.56 -17.37
N LYS A 693 -24.50 17.32 -18.15
CA LYS A 693 -24.32 16.09 -18.92
C LYS A 693 -23.51 15.09 -18.10
N TYR A 694 -23.81 13.82 -18.28
CA TYR A 694 -23.16 12.75 -17.56
C TYR A 694 -22.32 11.92 -18.52
N PRO A 695 -21.06 11.63 -18.17
CA PRO A 695 -20.21 10.81 -19.02
C PRO A 695 -20.69 9.37 -18.99
N SER A 696 -20.81 8.78 -20.17
CA SER A 696 -21.06 7.37 -20.37
C SER A 696 -19.83 6.75 -21.00
N PHE A 697 -19.46 5.60 -20.47
CA PHE A 697 -18.32 4.81 -20.89
C PHE A 697 -18.82 3.49 -21.45
N TRP A 698 -17.94 2.80 -22.16
CA TRP A 698 -18.19 1.49 -22.71
C TRP A 698 -17.18 0.50 -22.17
N CYS A 699 -17.68 -0.60 -21.62
CA CYS A 699 -16.87 -1.66 -21.05
C CYS A 699 -17.49 -3.01 -21.45
N ARG A 700 -16.70 -3.85 -22.15
CA ARG A 700 -17.09 -5.20 -22.56
C ARG A 700 -18.47 -5.27 -23.22
N GLY A 701 -18.69 -4.42 -24.22
CA GLY A 701 -19.93 -4.45 -25.01
C GLY A 701 -21.15 -3.80 -24.35
N ARG A 702 -20.99 -3.09 -23.22
CA ARG A 702 -22.11 -2.42 -22.52
C ARG A 702 -21.73 -1.04 -21.95
N ILE A 703 -22.76 -0.23 -21.67
CA ILE A 703 -22.61 1.11 -21.06
C ILE A 703 -22.18 0.99 -19.60
N CYS A 704 -21.23 1.81 -19.16
CA CYS A 704 -20.80 1.96 -17.77
C CYS A 704 -20.79 3.45 -17.42
N SER A 705 -21.18 3.81 -16.19
CA SER A 705 -21.28 5.21 -15.74
C SER A 705 -20.01 5.74 -15.10
N LYS A 706 -19.16 4.86 -14.55
CA LYS A 706 -17.86 5.24 -13.99
C LYS A 706 -16.84 4.13 -14.26
N PRO A 707 -15.68 4.44 -14.85
CA PRO A 707 -14.61 3.47 -15.06
C PRO A 707 -13.74 3.34 -13.80
N ASN A 708 -13.19 2.16 -13.53
CA ASN A 708 -12.22 1.93 -12.46
C ASN A 708 -10.80 2.23 -12.96
N ARG A 709 -10.39 3.50 -12.93
CA ARG A 709 -9.10 3.95 -13.50
C ARG A 709 -8.52 5.22 -12.86
N GLU A 710 -9.02 5.59 -11.69
CA GLU A 710 -8.43 6.67 -10.88
C GLU A 710 -7.09 6.15 -10.34
N ALA A 711 -6.02 6.94 -10.47
CA ALA A 711 -4.72 6.59 -9.94
C ALA A 711 -4.76 6.65 -8.40
N ASP A 712 -4.20 5.65 -7.75
CA ASP A 712 -4.09 5.59 -6.30
C ASP A 712 -2.61 5.44 -5.92
N PHE A 713 -1.97 6.57 -5.59
CA PHE A 713 -0.54 6.62 -5.27
C PHE A 713 -0.24 6.19 -3.83
N ASP A 714 -1.27 5.96 -3.01
CA ASP A 714 -1.14 5.44 -1.66
C ASP A 714 -0.98 3.89 -1.67
N LEU A 715 -1.20 3.25 -2.82
CA LEU A 715 -0.95 1.83 -3.01
C LEU A 715 0.54 1.50 -2.94
N PRO A 716 0.91 0.32 -2.42
CA PRO A 716 2.28 -0.15 -2.47
C PRO A 716 2.72 -0.36 -3.93
N PRO A 717 4.02 -0.19 -4.26
CA PRO A 717 4.50 -0.19 -5.66
C PRO A 717 4.12 -1.46 -6.43
N HIS A 718 4.15 -2.64 -5.80
CA HIS A 718 3.80 -3.90 -6.46
C HIS A 718 2.33 -3.97 -6.93
N GLN A 719 1.44 -3.14 -6.38
CA GLN A 719 0.02 -3.00 -6.78
C GLN A 719 -0.21 -1.90 -7.82
N TRP A 720 0.82 -1.12 -8.18
CA TRP A 720 0.69 -0.08 -9.19
C TRP A 720 0.37 -0.68 -10.56
N THR A 721 -0.68 -0.16 -11.18
CA THR A 721 -1.10 -0.48 -12.54
C THR A 721 -0.65 0.61 -13.50
N LEU A 722 -1.01 0.51 -14.78
CA LEU A 722 -0.81 1.61 -15.73
C LEU A 722 -1.49 2.93 -15.29
N CYS A 723 -2.52 2.88 -14.44
CA CYS A 723 -3.15 4.07 -13.89
C CYS A 723 -2.20 4.88 -13.03
N GLU A 724 -1.35 4.22 -12.24
CA GLU A 724 -0.37 4.85 -11.35
C GLU A 724 0.95 5.12 -12.10
N ILE A 725 1.42 4.14 -12.89
CA ILE A 725 2.72 4.18 -13.56
C ILE A 725 2.80 5.32 -14.60
N LEU A 726 1.79 5.48 -15.47
CA LEU A 726 1.87 6.44 -16.58
C LEU A 726 1.92 7.90 -16.12
N PRO A 727 1.09 8.33 -15.15
CA PRO A 727 1.22 9.66 -14.57
C PRO A 727 2.52 9.84 -13.78
N ALA A 728 2.96 8.83 -13.01
CA ALA A 728 4.15 8.90 -12.16
C ALA A 728 5.42 9.29 -12.93
N ILE A 729 5.55 8.81 -14.16
CA ILE A 729 6.73 9.05 -15.01
C ILE A 729 6.57 10.25 -15.95
N GLY A 730 5.43 10.93 -15.93
CA GLY A 730 5.15 12.05 -16.81
C GLY A 730 4.96 11.68 -18.29
N ILE A 731 4.49 10.46 -18.63
CA ILE A 731 3.98 10.17 -19.98
C ILE A 731 2.58 10.79 -20.08
N ILE A 732 2.57 12.11 -20.20
CA ILE A 732 1.39 12.96 -20.29
C ILE A 732 1.69 14.00 -21.37
N THR A 733 1.15 13.79 -22.55
CA THR A 733 1.70 14.36 -23.80
C THR A 733 0.79 15.40 -24.44
N SER A 734 -0.21 15.92 -23.73
CA SER A 734 -1.12 16.92 -24.28
C SER A 734 -1.70 17.88 -23.25
N ASN A 735 -2.30 18.97 -23.76
CA ASN A 735 -3.08 19.94 -22.99
C ASN A 735 -4.30 19.33 -22.26
N ASN A 736 -4.60 18.03 -22.47
CA ASN A 736 -5.59 17.29 -21.69
C ASN A 736 -5.02 15.92 -21.23
N PRO A 737 -4.16 15.93 -20.21
CA PRO A 737 -3.49 14.76 -19.63
C PRO A 737 -4.35 13.52 -19.41
N GLN A 738 -5.53 13.74 -18.83
CA GLN A 738 -6.46 12.67 -18.47
C GLN A 738 -6.94 11.94 -19.71
N LYS A 739 -7.26 12.68 -20.79
CA LYS A 739 -7.90 12.10 -21.98
C LYS A 739 -7.00 11.10 -22.71
N ASP A 740 -5.69 11.34 -22.76
CA ASP A 740 -4.76 10.47 -23.48
C ASP A 740 -4.36 9.23 -22.66
N ILE A 741 -4.11 9.40 -21.36
CA ILE A 741 -3.92 8.26 -20.44
C ILE A 741 -5.15 7.35 -20.48
N HIS A 742 -6.34 7.94 -20.43
CA HIS A 742 -7.59 7.17 -20.51
C HIS A 742 -7.71 6.37 -21.81
N ARG A 743 -7.26 6.92 -22.94
CA ARG A 743 -7.29 6.22 -24.23
C ARG A 743 -6.29 5.07 -24.26
N ILE A 744 -5.05 5.29 -23.83
CA ILE A 744 -4.02 4.24 -23.78
C ILE A 744 -4.48 3.10 -22.87
N TYR A 745 -4.90 3.44 -21.65
CA TYR A 745 -5.41 2.50 -20.66
C TYR A 745 -6.61 1.71 -21.20
N ALA A 746 -7.65 2.39 -21.70
CA ALA A 746 -8.87 1.74 -22.16
C ALA A 746 -8.63 0.80 -23.35
N ARG A 747 -7.73 1.19 -24.25
CA ARG A 747 -7.33 0.36 -25.40
C ARG A 747 -6.50 -0.83 -24.96
N TYR A 748 -5.61 -0.66 -23.99
CA TYR A 748 -4.82 -1.76 -23.43
C TYR A 748 -5.70 -2.74 -22.66
N ALA A 749 -6.65 -2.25 -21.86
CA ALA A 749 -7.65 -3.08 -21.19
C ALA A 749 -8.50 -3.86 -22.18
N GLY A 750 -8.94 -3.23 -23.27
CA GLY A 750 -9.67 -3.93 -24.34
C GLY A 750 -8.83 -4.99 -25.04
N TRP A 751 -7.55 -4.69 -25.31
CA TRP A 751 -6.60 -5.65 -25.87
C TRP A 751 -6.34 -6.83 -24.93
N ALA A 752 -6.10 -6.58 -23.64
CA ALA A 752 -5.81 -7.61 -22.63
C ALA A 752 -7.03 -8.50 -22.39
N ASN A 753 -8.23 -7.92 -22.24
CA ASN A 753 -9.48 -8.67 -22.17
C ASN A 753 -9.63 -9.57 -23.39
N ARG A 754 -9.36 -9.05 -24.59
CA ARG A 754 -9.46 -9.83 -25.82
C ARG A 754 -8.46 -10.98 -25.85
N MET A 755 -7.20 -10.72 -25.50
CA MET A 755 -6.16 -11.76 -25.49
C MET A 755 -6.52 -12.87 -24.51
N ASN A 756 -6.98 -12.53 -23.31
CA ASN A 756 -7.47 -13.50 -22.33
C ASN A 756 -8.65 -14.34 -22.86
N GLU A 757 -9.57 -13.72 -23.62
CA GLU A 757 -10.69 -14.44 -24.24
C GLU A 757 -10.22 -15.44 -25.32
N ILE A 758 -9.32 -15.03 -26.21
CA ILE A 758 -8.93 -15.84 -27.38
C ILE A 758 -7.72 -16.74 -27.16
N LEU A 759 -7.05 -16.66 -26.01
CA LEU A 759 -5.79 -17.35 -25.73
C LEU A 759 -5.85 -18.84 -26.08
N ASN A 760 -6.92 -19.53 -25.65
CA ASN A 760 -7.12 -20.96 -25.90
C ASN A 760 -7.39 -21.30 -27.38
N ARG A 761 -7.55 -20.30 -28.25
CA ARG A 761 -7.73 -20.45 -29.71
C ARG A 761 -6.54 -19.94 -30.51
N LEU A 762 -5.50 -19.42 -29.87
CA LEU A 762 -4.30 -18.94 -30.56
C LEU A 762 -3.35 -20.07 -30.98
N GLU A 763 -3.73 -21.33 -30.86
CA GLU A 763 -2.95 -22.46 -31.38
C GLU A 763 -3.34 -22.83 -32.82
N CYS A 764 -2.35 -23.07 -33.67
CA CYS A 764 -2.55 -23.69 -34.98
C CYS A 764 -3.10 -25.11 -34.82
N ARG A 765 -4.13 -25.48 -35.59
CA ARG A 765 -4.76 -26.81 -35.45
C ARG A 765 -3.87 -27.93 -35.99
N ALA A 766 -3.10 -27.64 -37.03
CA ALA A 766 -2.23 -28.61 -37.67
C ALA A 766 -0.94 -28.87 -36.89
N CYS A 767 -0.18 -27.82 -36.54
CA CYS A 767 1.13 -28.00 -35.90
C CYS A 767 1.20 -27.63 -34.41
N LYS A 768 0.08 -27.19 -33.81
CA LYS A 768 -0.01 -26.74 -32.41
C LYS A 768 0.85 -25.54 -32.01
N ASN A 769 1.69 -25.03 -32.93
CA ASN A 769 2.39 -23.76 -32.72
C ASN A 769 1.40 -22.59 -32.65
N LEU A 770 1.79 -21.56 -31.90
CA LEU A 770 0.98 -20.36 -31.73
C LEU A 770 0.86 -19.57 -33.04
N LEU A 771 -0.35 -19.06 -33.27
CA LEU A 771 -0.65 -18.15 -34.36
C LEU A 771 -0.07 -16.77 -34.05
N ARG A 772 0.52 -16.13 -35.06
CA ARG A 772 1.01 -14.74 -35.01
C ARG A 772 -0.09 -13.79 -35.48
N PRO A 773 -0.13 -12.53 -35.01
CA PRO A 773 -1.12 -11.60 -35.48
C PRO A 773 -0.77 -11.23 -36.91
N GLU A 774 -1.78 -10.87 -37.70
CA GLU A 774 -1.53 -10.07 -38.89
C GLU A 774 -1.86 -8.61 -38.60
N PRO A 775 -1.04 -7.66 -39.06
CA PRO A 775 -1.41 -6.26 -39.08
C PRO A 775 -2.79 -6.11 -39.70
N PHE A 776 -3.68 -5.45 -38.97
CA PHE A 776 -5.03 -5.15 -39.44
C PHE A 776 -5.28 -3.67 -39.20
N GLU A 777 -5.43 -2.92 -40.28
CA GLU A 777 -5.73 -1.49 -40.23
C GLU A 777 -7.23 -1.28 -40.51
N PRO A 778 -8.10 -1.34 -39.49
CA PRO A 778 -9.49 -1.06 -39.73
C PRO A 778 -9.69 0.44 -39.96
N LYS A 779 -10.58 0.79 -40.89
CA LYS A 779 -11.02 2.20 -41.10
C LYS A 779 -11.63 2.82 -39.84
N ARG A 780 -12.12 2.00 -38.92
CA ARG A 780 -12.58 2.37 -37.56
C ARG A 780 -12.05 1.35 -36.58
N VAL A 781 -11.28 1.79 -35.59
CA VAL A 781 -10.85 0.92 -34.49
C VAL A 781 -12.09 0.51 -33.70
N GLY A 782 -12.69 -0.63 -34.05
CA GLY A 782 -13.67 -1.23 -33.15
C GLY A 782 -12.96 -1.83 -31.94
N PHE A 783 -13.73 -2.40 -31.02
CA PHE A 783 -13.27 -2.89 -29.71
C PHE A 783 -12.04 -3.80 -29.72
N TYR A 784 -11.68 -4.38 -30.87
CA TYR A 784 -10.64 -5.39 -31.02
C TYR A 784 -9.58 -4.91 -32.01
N ALA A 785 -8.38 -4.66 -31.50
CA ALA A 785 -7.26 -4.13 -32.28
C ALA A 785 -6.69 -5.13 -33.30
N VAL A 786 -6.85 -6.45 -33.07
CA VAL A 786 -6.24 -7.49 -33.92
C VAL A 786 -7.16 -8.71 -34.05
N PRO A 787 -7.95 -8.82 -35.14
CA PRO A 787 -8.79 -9.98 -35.39
C PRO A 787 -8.14 -11.04 -36.28
N LEU A 788 -7.02 -10.74 -36.95
CA LEU A 788 -6.39 -11.61 -37.94
C LEU A 788 -5.12 -12.25 -37.36
N PHE A 789 -4.92 -13.53 -37.66
CA PHE A 789 -3.81 -14.32 -37.20
C PHE A 789 -3.34 -15.30 -38.28
N LYS A 790 -2.08 -15.75 -38.27
CA LYS A 790 -1.57 -16.80 -39.17
C LYS A 790 -0.58 -17.72 -38.50
N CYS A 791 -0.44 -18.95 -39.00
CA CYS A 791 0.59 -19.86 -38.52
C CYS A 791 1.97 -19.40 -39.00
N SER A 792 2.96 -19.37 -38.10
CA SER A 792 4.33 -18.95 -38.41
C SER A 792 5.33 -20.09 -38.59
N ASN A 793 4.89 -21.34 -38.41
CA ASN A 793 5.72 -22.50 -38.66
C ASN A 793 5.75 -22.80 -40.17
N GLN A 794 6.91 -22.61 -40.81
CA GLN A 794 7.11 -22.80 -42.25
C GLN A 794 6.87 -24.25 -42.71
N GLU A 795 7.00 -25.22 -41.80
CA GLU A 795 6.75 -26.64 -42.10
C GLU A 795 5.27 -27.04 -41.91
N CYS A 796 4.42 -26.12 -41.44
CA CYS A 796 3.02 -26.40 -41.20
C CYS A 796 2.22 -26.38 -42.51
N SER A 797 1.30 -27.33 -42.68
CA SER A 797 0.36 -27.34 -43.81
C SER A 797 -0.57 -26.12 -43.85
N GLN A 798 -0.70 -25.40 -42.74
CA GLN A 798 -1.48 -24.16 -42.60
C GLN A 798 -0.59 -22.91 -42.52
N PHE A 799 0.67 -23.00 -42.95
CA PHE A 799 1.59 -21.86 -42.96
C PHE A 799 0.97 -20.68 -43.73
N GLU A 800 1.00 -19.51 -43.11
CA GLU A 800 0.42 -18.25 -43.63
C GLU A 800 -1.10 -18.24 -43.91
N GLU A 801 -1.83 -19.31 -43.59
CA GLU A 801 -3.30 -19.29 -43.67
C GLU A 801 -3.88 -18.29 -42.65
N ILE A 802 -4.70 -17.35 -43.15
CA ILE A 802 -5.31 -16.31 -42.33
C ILE A 802 -6.49 -16.88 -41.53
N VAL A 803 -6.35 -16.85 -40.21
CA VAL A 803 -7.36 -17.16 -39.22
C VAL A 803 -7.95 -15.85 -38.69
N ARG A 804 -9.27 -15.69 -38.78
CA ARG A 804 -9.99 -14.54 -38.23
C ARG A 804 -10.70 -14.96 -36.94
N LEU A 805 -10.33 -14.32 -35.83
CA LEU A 805 -10.96 -14.49 -34.51
C LEU A 805 -11.76 -13.23 -34.16
N THR A 806 -13.09 -13.30 -34.13
CA THR A 806 -13.98 -12.18 -33.79
C THR A 806 -14.93 -12.53 -32.63
N HIS A 807 -15.99 -11.74 -32.41
CA HIS A 807 -17.05 -11.99 -31.44
C HIS A 807 -18.43 -11.97 -32.13
N CYS A 808 -19.43 -12.64 -31.56
CA CYS A 808 -20.83 -12.55 -32.03
C CYS A 808 -21.33 -11.12 -31.86
N LEU A 809 -21.96 -10.59 -32.90
CA LEU A 809 -22.56 -9.25 -32.92
C LEU A 809 -23.74 -9.12 -31.94
N ASN A 810 -24.35 -10.25 -31.55
CA ASN A 810 -25.41 -10.29 -30.56
C ASN A 810 -24.83 -10.13 -29.14
N PRO A 811 -25.10 -9.02 -28.43
CA PRO A 811 -24.63 -8.83 -27.05
C PRO A 811 -25.25 -9.78 -26.03
N ASP A 812 -26.36 -10.42 -26.38
CA ASP A 812 -27.02 -11.42 -25.51
C ASP A 812 -26.56 -12.84 -25.82
N CYS A 813 -25.47 -12.99 -26.57
CA CYS A 813 -25.13 -14.27 -27.15
C CYS A 813 -25.03 -15.40 -26.11
N SER A 814 -24.64 -15.25 -24.84
CA SER A 814 -24.59 -16.31 -23.77
C SER A 814 -24.08 -17.73 -24.09
N GLY A 815 -23.69 -18.07 -25.32
CA GLY A 815 -23.34 -19.42 -25.72
C GLY A 815 -22.04 -19.92 -25.09
N GLU A 816 -21.89 -21.25 -25.07
CA GLU A 816 -20.76 -21.98 -24.46
C GLU A 816 -19.39 -21.54 -25.00
N ASN A 817 -19.35 -20.95 -26.19
CA ASN A 817 -18.13 -20.51 -26.87
C ASN A 817 -17.67 -19.08 -26.49
N ASN A 818 -18.16 -18.52 -25.38
CA ASN A 818 -17.86 -17.14 -24.93
C ASN A 818 -18.03 -16.09 -26.04
N HIS A 819 -18.95 -16.34 -26.98
CA HIS A 819 -19.24 -15.47 -28.13
C HIS A 819 -18.10 -15.37 -29.14
N ILE A 820 -17.00 -16.11 -29.01
CA ILE A 820 -15.86 -16.01 -29.92
C ILE A 820 -16.19 -16.74 -31.22
N ILE A 821 -16.05 -16.04 -32.34
CA ILE A 821 -16.20 -16.60 -33.68
C ILE A 821 -14.80 -16.88 -34.22
N ASP A 822 -14.57 -18.11 -34.64
CA ASP A 822 -13.29 -18.57 -35.19
C ASP A 822 -13.49 -18.99 -36.66
N SER A 823 -12.79 -18.37 -37.60
CA SER A 823 -12.97 -18.66 -39.03
C SER A 823 -12.64 -20.10 -39.43
N ARG A 824 -11.99 -20.86 -38.57
CA ARG A 824 -11.71 -22.29 -38.77
C ARG A 824 -12.91 -23.17 -38.43
N ASP A 825 -13.84 -22.68 -37.62
CA ASP A 825 -15.06 -23.37 -37.18
C ASP A 825 -16.32 -22.80 -37.82
N CYS A 826 -16.30 -21.50 -38.11
CA CYS A 826 -17.46 -20.74 -38.53
C CYS A 826 -17.48 -20.60 -40.06
N PRO A 827 -18.55 -21.04 -40.73
CA PRO A 827 -18.73 -20.78 -42.15
C PRO A 827 -19.00 -19.29 -42.38
N ARG A 828 -18.91 -18.87 -43.64
CA ARG A 828 -19.28 -17.51 -44.05
C ARG A 828 -20.69 -17.51 -44.64
N CYS A 829 -21.49 -16.49 -44.31
CA CYS A 829 -22.76 -16.27 -44.99
C CYS A 829 -22.55 -15.69 -46.39
N HIS A 830 -23.65 -15.51 -47.15
CA HIS A 830 -23.64 -14.91 -48.49
C HIS A 830 -22.98 -13.53 -48.58
N ASN A 831 -22.95 -12.78 -47.47
CA ASN A 831 -22.28 -11.48 -47.37
C ASN A 831 -20.81 -11.60 -46.94
N ASN A 832 -20.25 -12.81 -46.93
CA ASN A 832 -18.86 -13.10 -46.55
C ASN A 832 -18.54 -12.85 -45.05
N TRP A 833 -19.56 -12.72 -44.20
CA TRP A 833 -19.40 -12.60 -42.74
C TRP A 833 -19.41 -13.97 -42.07
N LEU A 834 -18.60 -14.16 -41.04
CA LEU A 834 -18.59 -15.38 -40.25
C LEU A 834 -19.91 -15.55 -39.48
N VAL A 835 -20.44 -16.77 -39.48
CA VAL A 835 -21.68 -17.13 -38.77
C VAL A 835 -21.34 -17.63 -37.38
N CYS A 836 -21.89 -17.01 -36.34
CA CYS A 836 -21.73 -17.49 -34.99
C CYS A 836 -22.38 -18.86 -34.80
N GLN A 837 -21.67 -19.79 -34.14
CA GLN A 837 -22.17 -21.13 -33.90
C GLN A 837 -23.25 -21.21 -32.83
N ASP A 838 -23.33 -20.23 -31.91
CA ASP A 838 -24.30 -20.24 -30.81
C ASP A 838 -25.57 -19.45 -31.16
N CYS A 839 -25.37 -18.20 -31.60
CA CYS A 839 -26.44 -17.22 -31.82
C CYS A 839 -26.93 -17.21 -33.28
N HIS A 840 -26.18 -17.80 -34.22
CA HIS A 840 -26.43 -17.81 -35.67
C HIS A 840 -26.52 -16.43 -36.35
N ALA A 841 -26.20 -15.37 -35.62
CA ALA A 841 -26.01 -14.04 -36.16
C ALA A 841 -24.70 -13.96 -36.98
N CYS A 842 -24.68 -13.13 -38.02
CA CYS A 842 -23.50 -12.96 -38.86
C CYS A 842 -23.27 -11.52 -39.35
N CYS A 843 -24.25 -10.87 -39.97
CA CYS A 843 -24.08 -9.55 -40.59
C CYS A 843 -25.29 -8.65 -40.36
N LYS A 844 -25.10 -7.34 -40.60
CA LYS A 844 -26.15 -6.32 -40.42
C LYS A 844 -27.37 -6.59 -41.29
N GLU A 845 -27.17 -6.90 -42.56
CA GLU A 845 -28.28 -7.14 -43.49
C GLU A 845 -29.16 -8.31 -43.03
N HIS A 846 -28.55 -9.40 -42.56
CA HIS A 846 -29.30 -10.53 -42.00
C HIS A 846 -30.01 -10.17 -40.68
N HIS A 847 -29.41 -9.31 -39.85
CA HIS A 847 -30.11 -8.78 -38.68
C HIS A 847 -31.35 -7.96 -39.08
N ASP A 848 -31.19 -6.98 -39.98
CA ASP A 848 -32.25 -6.06 -40.39
C ASP A 848 -33.40 -6.78 -41.09
N LYS A 849 -33.08 -7.79 -41.93
CA LYS A 849 -34.06 -8.61 -42.64
C LYS A 849 -34.58 -9.78 -41.80
N LYS A 850 -34.12 -9.95 -40.56
CA LYS A 850 -34.45 -11.09 -39.69
C LYS A 850 -34.19 -12.46 -40.33
N ILE A 851 -33.05 -12.57 -41.02
CA ILE A 851 -32.56 -13.78 -41.69
C ILE A 851 -31.54 -14.48 -40.80
N ALA A 852 -31.61 -15.80 -40.74
CA ALA A 852 -30.67 -16.64 -40.01
C ALA A 852 -29.76 -17.40 -40.98
N SER A 853 -28.47 -17.50 -40.66
CA SER A 853 -27.52 -18.30 -41.42
C SER A 853 -27.18 -19.61 -40.70
N CYS A 854 -26.98 -20.67 -41.46
CA CYS A 854 -26.63 -21.99 -40.96
C CYS A 854 -25.21 -21.96 -40.38
N PRO A 855 -25.01 -22.36 -39.11
CA PRO A 855 -23.69 -22.37 -38.48
C PRO A 855 -22.75 -23.46 -39.03
N LYS A 856 -23.24 -24.39 -39.85
CA LYS A 856 -22.43 -25.44 -40.47
C LYS A 856 -21.92 -25.08 -41.87
N CYS A 857 -22.72 -24.40 -42.69
CA CYS A 857 -22.37 -24.13 -44.08
C CYS A 857 -22.64 -22.70 -44.56
N GLY A 858 -23.15 -21.80 -43.71
CA GLY A 858 -23.36 -20.39 -44.05
C GLY A 858 -24.68 -20.07 -44.77
N GLU A 859 -25.31 -21.09 -45.34
CA GLU A 859 -26.56 -21.01 -46.09
C GLU A 859 -27.75 -20.51 -45.29
N ILE A 860 -28.76 -19.98 -45.96
CA ILE A 860 -29.94 -19.45 -45.28
C ILE A 860 -30.71 -20.58 -44.60
N LEU A 861 -31.19 -20.30 -43.39
CA LEU A 861 -32.13 -21.15 -42.68
C LEU A 861 -33.55 -20.68 -42.98
N SER A 862 -34.41 -21.62 -43.35
CA SER A 862 -35.83 -21.38 -43.60
C SER A 862 -36.67 -21.87 -42.43
N GLN A 863 -37.65 -21.08 -42.00
CA GLN A 863 -38.58 -21.46 -40.96
C GLN A 863 -39.57 -22.51 -41.49
N ASN A 864 -39.71 -23.62 -40.78
CA ASN A 864 -40.73 -24.63 -41.03
C ASN A 864 -41.45 -24.96 -39.72
N ARG A 865 -42.67 -24.43 -39.55
CA ARG A 865 -43.51 -24.54 -38.34
C ARG A 865 -42.72 -24.20 -37.06
N ASP A 866 -42.12 -25.21 -36.44
CA ASP A 866 -41.52 -25.16 -35.10
C ASP A 866 -39.97 -25.18 -35.11
N PHE A 867 -39.34 -25.42 -36.26
CA PHE A 867 -37.89 -25.46 -36.38
C PHE A 867 -37.40 -24.74 -37.64
N TRP A 868 -36.14 -24.35 -37.65
CA TRP A 868 -35.50 -23.75 -38.82
C TRP A 868 -34.59 -24.78 -39.47
N LYS A 869 -34.73 -25.00 -40.79
CA LYS A 869 -33.94 -25.97 -41.53
C LYS A 869 -33.07 -25.28 -42.57
N CYS A 870 -31.83 -25.73 -42.68
CA CYS A 870 -30.90 -25.24 -43.69
C CYS A 870 -31.45 -25.51 -45.09
N GLN A 871 -31.45 -24.48 -45.94
CA GLN A 871 -31.91 -24.59 -47.33
C GLN A 871 -31.02 -25.50 -48.17
N ASN A 872 -29.74 -25.62 -47.80
CA ASN A 872 -28.85 -26.60 -48.40
C ASN A 872 -29.18 -28.01 -47.91
N LYS A 873 -29.82 -28.79 -48.81
CA LYS A 873 -30.26 -30.16 -48.54
C LYS A 873 -29.13 -31.08 -48.11
N SER A 874 -27.90 -30.89 -48.60
CA SER A 874 -26.76 -31.73 -48.22
C SER A 874 -26.23 -31.43 -46.81
N CYS A 875 -26.50 -30.25 -46.26
CA CYS A 875 -26.09 -29.88 -44.91
C CYS A 875 -26.93 -30.59 -43.84
N GLY A 876 -28.24 -30.74 -44.08
CA GLY A 876 -29.17 -31.42 -43.16
C GLY A 876 -29.37 -30.74 -41.80
N HIS A 877 -28.77 -29.58 -41.55
CA HIS A 877 -28.81 -28.91 -40.25
C HIS A 877 -30.19 -28.31 -39.94
N SER A 878 -30.62 -28.42 -38.68
CA SER A 878 -31.84 -27.81 -38.16
C SER A 878 -31.61 -27.19 -36.78
N LEU A 879 -32.24 -26.04 -36.53
CA LEU A 879 -32.17 -25.33 -35.25
C LEU A 879 -33.33 -25.69 -34.32
N GLY A 880 -32.99 -25.93 -33.06
CA GLY A 880 -33.97 -26.07 -31.98
C GLY A 880 -34.47 -24.73 -31.44
N GLU A 881 -35.51 -24.81 -30.61
CA GLU A 881 -36.24 -23.66 -30.06
C GLU A 881 -35.37 -22.70 -29.22
N LYS A 882 -34.40 -23.22 -28.45
CA LYS A 882 -33.52 -22.39 -27.61
C LYS A 882 -32.71 -21.37 -28.42
N SER A 883 -32.05 -21.80 -29.49
CA SER A 883 -31.29 -20.91 -30.37
C SER A 883 -32.19 -19.90 -31.08
N MET A 884 -33.44 -20.29 -31.35
CA MET A 884 -34.43 -19.39 -31.94
C MET A 884 -34.83 -18.25 -31.00
N ILE A 885 -34.98 -18.52 -29.70
CA ILE A 885 -35.28 -17.47 -28.73
C ILE A 885 -34.15 -16.45 -28.67
N ILE A 886 -32.89 -16.91 -28.67
CA ILE A 886 -31.70 -16.04 -28.65
C ILE A 886 -31.64 -15.17 -29.92
N LEU A 887 -31.88 -15.78 -31.08
CA LEU A 887 -31.83 -15.07 -32.36
C LEU A 887 -32.99 -14.08 -32.54
N LYS A 888 -34.20 -14.41 -32.06
CA LYS A 888 -35.33 -13.47 -32.04
C LYS A 888 -35.06 -12.28 -31.12
N LYS A 889 -34.43 -12.51 -29.96
CA LYS A 889 -33.98 -11.42 -29.07
C LYS A 889 -33.00 -10.50 -29.79
N PHE A 890 -32.04 -11.08 -30.53
CA PHE A 890 -31.10 -10.32 -31.35
C PHE A 890 -31.83 -9.40 -32.34
N TRP A 891 -32.69 -9.95 -33.20
CA TRP A 891 -33.43 -9.20 -34.22
C TRP A 891 -34.36 -8.10 -33.70
N ASN A 892 -34.78 -8.18 -32.44
CA ASN A 892 -35.70 -7.23 -31.83
C ASN A 892 -34.96 -6.12 -31.06
N LYS A 893 -33.63 -6.15 -30.97
CA LYS A 893 -32.86 -5.06 -30.37
C LYS A 893 -32.46 -4.03 -31.43
N SER A 894 -32.56 -2.75 -31.09
CA SER A 894 -31.87 -1.72 -31.86
C SER A 894 -30.37 -1.92 -31.64
N VAL A 895 -29.67 -2.38 -32.67
CA VAL A 895 -28.22 -2.47 -32.63
C VAL A 895 -27.70 -1.06 -32.90
N ASP A 896 -27.08 -0.41 -31.93
CA ASP A 896 -26.43 0.89 -32.17
C ASP A 896 -25.21 0.67 -33.08
N TYR A 897 -25.46 0.80 -34.39
CA TYR A 897 -24.65 0.25 -35.47
C TYR A 897 -23.27 0.89 -35.64
N GLN A 898 -23.08 2.14 -35.19
CA GLN A 898 -21.90 2.91 -35.59
C GLN A 898 -20.58 2.44 -34.95
N ASN A 899 -20.65 1.71 -33.83
CA ASN A 899 -19.48 1.32 -33.03
C ASN A 899 -19.17 -0.19 -32.99
N ARG A 900 -20.05 -1.05 -33.53
CA ARG A 900 -19.92 -2.52 -33.40
C ARG A 900 -19.53 -3.25 -34.68
N PHE A 901 -19.81 -2.66 -35.85
CA PHE A 901 -19.41 -3.22 -37.13
C PHE A 901 -18.08 -2.58 -37.54
N ILE A 902 -17.01 -3.37 -37.47
CA ILE A 902 -15.82 -3.11 -38.29
C ILE A 902 -16.04 -3.95 -39.56
N GLU A 903 -16.33 -3.30 -40.68
CA GLU A 903 -16.28 -3.94 -42.01
C GLU A 903 -14.87 -4.47 -42.30
#